data_AF-A0A0C9LYV1-F1
#
_entry.id   AF-A0A0C9LYV1-F1
#
_cell.length_a   1.000
_cell.length_b   1.000
_cell.length_c   1.000
_cell.angle_alpha   90.00
_cell.angle_beta   90.00
_cell.angle_gamma   90.00
#
_symmetry.space_group_name_H-M   'P 1'
#
loop_
_entity.id
_entity.type
_entity.pdbx_description
1 polymer ?
#
loop_
_entity_poly.entity_id
_entity_poly.type
_entity_poly.pdbx_seq_one_letter_code
_entity_poly.pdbx_strand_id
1 'polypeptide(L)'
;MESTKPITEYSKLYDRHSIRNDYQQVPLLELEWTILNDQTEIDKYLPKPNAATVTTGITNIRTKTIENFESIDISKCIPNKRAYIINAGSSVWGLDFVPKPSSDKCSDQYLTIGGYNTTTEHHLLCEDIDEDNKLNAIQIWKCKSLTSSFTPVLDMCILHDFGVVVDLKWCPFSVYDKKKLGILAAMFNNGVIRFFVVPHPQYMRKKAQSAQHDTIYIKTNQARLELKLPNSKENSILCFAWGGYRKLACGTRSGSVMIWNVLESLLQEKGVISVNIPNASMLAIRCIAWRSLFDEATLLSSDTDGNVILHDLKDPFFPYKIFRIPTFVYVDQDLDQGFCTQRMMVFMVWQCAVSPHHGVVASVGSNGTAVVKPFAHDDIVYTQSHRPAECTLYELIFDDESKSFRYKDGFPPKTKPADRDYLSVLQNPIIALHKIAWNPNKNACGWVASGGAAGLCRLEYTVTEKPFDTNMSRHNPKAERVMITEEHKVLCPEEEELKRQEEALELVKELRSSPEWIEAISHSYLTDSAREHSLTAHSLRGQDKILRRPLKFFNQDKTKCIVILHLGDHLCGHHGYVHNGLLATLLDEHLAFVSLPSLPNYTGFTANLNVDYIQPVRPNQWVSVHGELDRVEGRKAYAEAWIETMLNGERVAKAQSLYISPRQA
;
A
#
# COMPACT_ATOMS: atom_id res chain seq x y z
N MET A 1 14.23 23.92 19.78
CA MET A 1 13.29 23.31 18.82
C MET A 1 13.93 22.00 18.41
N GLU A 2 13.63 20.93 19.16
CA GLU A 2 14.15 19.59 18.88
C GLU A 2 13.46 19.06 17.62
N SER A 3 14.27 18.50 16.71
CA SER A 3 13.89 18.01 15.39
C SER A 3 12.89 16.86 15.48
N THR A 4 11.82 16.92 14.69
CA THR A 4 10.84 15.85 14.53
C THR A 4 11.52 14.55 14.06
N LYS A 5 11.03 13.42 14.58
CA LYS A 5 11.62 12.10 14.34
C LYS A 5 10.89 11.37 13.22
N PRO A 6 11.56 10.93 12.14
CA PRO A 6 10.88 10.44 10.95
C PRO A 6 10.14 9.10 11.14
N ILE A 7 9.20 8.73 10.25
CA ILE A 7 8.51 7.40 10.22
C ILE A 7 9.48 6.21 10.37
N THR A 8 10.72 6.39 9.94
CA THR A 8 11.83 5.44 10.11
C THR A 8 12.15 5.18 11.59
N GLU A 9 12.10 6.20 12.45
CA GLU A 9 12.27 6.06 13.90
C GLU A 9 11.09 5.36 14.55
N TYR A 10 9.86 5.71 14.18
CA TYR A 10 8.68 5.01 14.66
C TYR A 10 8.73 3.52 14.29
N SER A 11 9.09 3.20 13.04
CA SER A 11 9.32 1.82 12.59
C SER A 11 10.38 1.11 13.42
N LYS A 12 11.50 1.77 13.76
CA LYS A 12 12.55 1.17 14.61
C LYS A 12 12.06 0.94 16.05
N LEU A 13 11.22 1.84 16.58
CA LEU A 13 10.62 1.69 17.89
C LEU A 13 9.62 0.54 17.93
N TYR A 14 8.76 0.44 16.91
CA TYR A 14 7.84 -0.68 16.70
C TYR A 14 8.59 -2.01 16.60
N ASP A 15 9.65 -2.08 15.79
CA ASP A 15 10.50 -3.28 15.69
C ASP A 15 11.07 -3.69 17.05
N ARG A 16 11.58 -2.73 17.84
CA ARG A 16 12.15 -3.01 19.16
C ARG A 16 11.13 -3.64 20.10
N HIS A 17 9.93 -3.08 20.17
CA HIS A 17 8.86 -3.60 21.01
C HIS A 17 8.22 -4.87 20.46
N SER A 18 8.33 -5.15 19.16
CA SER A 18 7.94 -6.45 18.59
C SER A 18 8.82 -7.60 19.13
N ILE A 19 10.10 -7.34 19.41
CA ILE A 19 11.06 -8.34 19.91
C ILE A 19 10.97 -8.47 21.43
N ARG A 20 10.88 -7.35 22.15
CA ARG A 20 10.87 -7.33 23.62
C ARG A 20 9.76 -6.42 24.12
N ASN A 21 8.79 -7.03 24.80
CA ASN A 21 7.68 -6.34 25.43
C ASN A 21 7.17 -7.16 26.62
N ASP A 22 6.40 -6.52 27.48
CA ASP A 22 5.94 -7.13 28.72
C ASP A 22 4.79 -8.13 28.50
N TYR A 23 4.06 -8.05 27.38
CA TYR A 23 3.01 -9.01 27.07
C TYR A 23 3.54 -10.44 26.87
N GLN A 24 4.84 -10.60 26.60
CA GLN A 24 5.48 -11.92 26.51
C GLN A 24 5.29 -12.76 27.77
N GLN A 25 5.13 -12.13 28.94
CA GLN A 25 4.93 -12.82 30.22
C GLN A 25 3.53 -13.44 30.39
N VAL A 26 2.56 -13.09 29.53
CA VAL A 26 1.22 -13.67 29.55
C VAL A 26 1.28 -15.12 29.00
N PRO A 27 0.93 -16.14 29.81
CA PRO A 27 1.04 -17.54 29.41
C PRO A 27 -0.14 -17.99 28.55
N LEU A 28 0.11 -18.96 27.66
CA LEU A 28 -0.94 -19.76 27.04
C LEU A 28 -1.44 -20.79 28.06
N LEU A 29 -2.75 -20.82 28.31
CA LEU A 29 -3.37 -21.81 29.19
C LEU A 29 -4.10 -22.83 28.32
N GLU A 30 -3.66 -24.09 28.38
CA GLU A 30 -4.22 -25.13 27.50
C GLU A 30 -5.68 -25.48 27.80
N LEU A 31 -6.13 -25.27 29.04
CA LEU A 31 -7.50 -25.54 29.47
C LEU A 31 -8.53 -24.62 28.80
N GLU A 32 -8.09 -23.50 28.23
CA GLU A 32 -8.95 -22.56 27.50
C GLU A 32 -9.38 -23.11 26.13
N TRP A 33 -8.69 -24.13 25.62
CA TRP A 33 -8.78 -24.58 24.23
C TRP A 33 -9.06 -26.07 24.11
N THR A 34 -10.10 -26.40 23.34
CA THR A 34 -10.45 -27.77 22.98
C THR A 34 -10.31 -27.96 21.48
N ILE A 35 -9.66 -29.03 21.02
CA ILE A 35 -9.61 -29.37 19.59
C ILE A 35 -10.87 -30.14 19.24
N LEU A 36 -11.58 -29.71 18.19
CA LEU A 36 -12.75 -30.41 17.67
C LEU A 36 -12.40 -31.13 16.37
N ASN A 37 -12.81 -32.39 16.28
CA ASN A 37 -12.64 -33.24 15.09
C ASN A 37 -13.98 -33.71 14.51
N ASP A 38 -15.09 -33.54 15.23
CA ASP A 38 -16.43 -33.92 14.75
C ASP A 38 -16.97 -32.84 13.82
N GLN A 39 -17.06 -33.17 12.54
CA GLN A 39 -17.55 -32.25 11.51
C GLN A 39 -18.97 -31.76 11.78
N THR A 40 -19.83 -32.62 12.36
CA THR A 40 -21.23 -32.24 12.64
C THR A 40 -21.35 -31.22 13.76
N GLU A 41 -20.41 -31.20 14.70
CA GLU A 41 -20.31 -30.15 15.71
C GLU A 41 -19.69 -28.89 15.12
N ILE A 42 -18.64 -29.03 14.30
CA ILE A 42 -17.93 -27.90 13.67
C ILE A 42 -18.87 -27.09 12.77
N ASP A 43 -19.67 -27.77 11.93
CA ASP A 43 -20.56 -27.13 10.95
C ASP A 43 -21.59 -26.18 11.58
N LYS A 44 -21.91 -26.35 12.87
CA LYS A 44 -22.81 -25.45 13.61
C LYS A 44 -22.25 -24.05 13.82
N TYR A 45 -20.92 -23.92 13.84
CA TYR A 45 -20.23 -22.65 14.08
C TYR A 45 -19.80 -21.97 12.78
N LEU A 46 -19.69 -22.73 11.69
CA LEU A 46 -19.17 -22.22 10.42
C LEU A 46 -20.22 -21.37 9.69
N PRO A 47 -19.77 -20.37 8.91
CA PRO A 47 -20.64 -19.60 8.04
C PRO A 47 -21.50 -20.48 7.12
N LYS A 48 -22.76 -20.06 6.91
CA LYS A 48 -23.66 -20.75 5.98
C LYS A 48 -23.09 -20.68 4.54
N PRO A 49 -23.43 -21.64 3.66
CA PRO A 49 -22.96 -21.62 2.28
C PRO A 49 -23.26 -20.28 1.58
N ASN A 50 -22.24 -19.64 1.05
CA ASN A 50 -22.31 -18.34 0.39
C ASN A 50 -21.35 -18.30 -0.80
N ALA A 51 -21.63 -19.12 -1.81
CA ALA A 51 -20.88 -19.12 -3.06
C ALA A 51 -21.02 -17.75 -3.76
N ALA A 52 -19.90 -17.18 -4.18
CA ALA A 52 -19.87 -15.88 -4.84
C ALA A 52 -19.27 -15.98 -6.23
N THR A 53 -19.97 -15.46 -7.24
CA THR A 53 -19.44 -15.33 -8.60
C THR A 53 -18.69 -14.02 -8.72
N VAL A 54 -17.40 -14.08 -9.02
CA VAL A 54 -16.50 -12.92 -9.04
C VAL A 54 -15.85 -12.76 -10.40
N THR A 55 -15.95 -11.54 -10.93
CA THR A 55 -15.35 -11.10 -12.19
C THR A 55 -14.16 -10.18 -11.92
N THR A 56 -13.01 -10.50 -12.49
CA THR A 56 -11.73 -9.79 -12.32
C THR A 56 -11.03 -9.56 -13.66
N GLY A 57 -10.16 -8.55 -13.75
CA GLY A 57 -9.35 -8.27 -14.94
C GLY A 57 -9.61 -6.91 -15.57
N ILE A 58 -8.62 -6.41 -16.32
CA ILE A 58 -8.71 -5.14 -17.06
C ILE A 58 -8.93 -5.43 -18.55
N THR A 59 -7.94 -6.08 -19.18
CA THR A 59 -7.99 -6.48 -20.60
C THR A 59 -8.48 -7.92 -20.77
N ASN A 60 -8.03 -8.83 -19.91
CA ASN A 60 -8.48 -10.22 -19.87
C ASN A 60 -9.44 -10.43 -18.69
N ILE A 61 -10.72 -10.24 -18.97
CA ILE A 61 -11.78 -10.40 -17.96
C ILE A 61 -12.03 -11.90 -17.73
N ARG A 62 -11.97 -12.33 -16.47
CA ARG A 62 -12.29 -13.68 -16.04
C ARG A 62 -13.33 -13.67 -14.94
N THR A 63 -14.32 -14.54 -15.09
CA THR A 63 -15.36 -14.78 -14.10
C THR A 63 -15.16 -16.18 -13.50
N LYS A 64 -15.19 -16.27 -12.17
CA LYS A 64 -15.06 -17.53 -11.45
C LYS A 64 -16.00 -17.51 -10.23
N THR A 65 -16.71 -18.61 -10.02
CA THR A 65 -17.44 -18.85 -8.77
C THR A 65 -16.49 -19.41 -7.72
N ILE A 66 -16.56 -18.86 -6.50
CA ILE A 66 -15.77 -19.29 -5.35
C ILE A 66 -16.66 -19.69 -4.20
N GLU A 67 -16.41 -20.89 -3.68
CA GLU A 67 -17.10 -21.43 -2.50
C GLU A 67 -16.52 -20.84 -1.21
N ASN A 68 -17.18 -21.09 -0.09
CA ASN A 68 -16.69 -20.69 1.23
C ASN A 68 -15.28 -21.25 1.45
N PHE A 69 -14.41 -20.43 2.03
CA PHE A 69 -13.02 -20.77 2.36
C PHE A 69 -12.10 -21.03 1.15
N GLU A 70 -12.55 -20.73 -0.06
CA GLU A 70 -11.68 -20.71 -1.24
C GLU A 70 -11.01 -19.34 -1.43
N SER A 71 -9.92 -19.35 -2.20
CA SER A 71 -9.27 -18.14 -2.66
C SER A 71 -8.86 -18.21 -4.13
N ILE A 72 -8.74 -17.04 -4.76
CA ILE A 72 -8.32 -16.88 -6.14
C ILE A 72 -7.10 -15.97 -6.19
N ASP A 73 -6.12 -16.35 -7.00
CA ASP A 73 -4.99 -15.51 -7.37
C ASP A 73 -5.35 -14.67 -8.60
N ILE A 74 -5.44 -13.35 -8.41
CA ILE A 74 -5.81 -12.40 -9.47
C ILE A 74 -4.59 -11.90 -10.26
N SER A 75 -3.37 -12.25 -9.86
CA SER A 75 -2.14 -11.88 -10.59
C SER A 75 -2.09 -12.45 -12.01
N LYS A 76 -2.85 -13.54 -12.25
CA LYS A 76 -3.00 -14.14 -13.58
C LYS A 76 -3.88 -13.34 -14.53
N CYS A 77 -4.80 -12.51 -14.01
CA CYS A 77 -5.73 -11.70 -14.79
C CYS A 77 -5.22 -10.28 -15.00
N ILE A 78 -4.41 -9.78 -14.07
CA ILE A 78 -3.82 -8.44 -14.10
C ILE A 78 -2.31 -8.58 -13.93
N PRO A 79 -1.54 -8.54 -15.04
CA PRO A 79 -0.08 -8.66 -14.98
C PRO A 79 0.53 -7.66 -14.00
N ASN A 80 1.59 -8.06 -13.30
CA ASN A 80 2.32 -7.28 -12.29
C ASN A 80 1.54 -6.94 -11.00
N LYS A 81 0.24 -7.22 -10.92
CA LYS A 81 -0.56 -7.02 -9.71
C LYS A 81 -0.52 -8.27 -8.84
N ARG A 82 -0.01 -8.17 -7.61
CA ARG A 82 0.00 -9.28 -6.64
C ARG A 82 -1.19 -9.13 -5.71
N ALA A 83 -2.26 -9.86 -5.98
CA ALA A 83 -3.45 -9.79 -5.15
C ALA A 83 -4.22 -11.12 -5.17
N TYR A 84 -5.03 -11.30 -4.14
CA TYR A 84 -5.85 -12.47 -3.92
C TYR A 84 -7.24 -12.05 -3.47
N ILE A 85 -8.23 -12.87 -3.79
CA ILE A 85 -9.59 -12.73 -3.29
C ILE A 85 -9.89 -13.98 -2.47
N ILE A 86 -10.39 -13.78 -1.25
CA ILE A 86 -10.79 -14.81 -0.31
C ILE A 86 -12.31 -14.72 -0.16
N ASN A 87 -13.01 -15.85 -0.25
CA ASN A 87 -14.40 -15.94 0.20
C ASN A 87 -14.41 -16.43 1.65
N ALA A 88 -14.68 -15.52 2.59
CA ALA A 88 -14.76 -15.89 4.00
C ALA A 88 -16.08 -16.61 4.34
N GLY A 89 -17.09 -16.56 3.47
CA GLY A 89 -18.45 -17.08 3.74
C GLY A 89 -19.26 -16.23 4.73
N SER A 90 -18.60 -15.38 5.51
CA SER A 90 -19.16 -14.49 6.53
C SER A 90 -19.03 -13.02 6.12
N SER A 91 -20.00 -12.18 6.48
CA SER A 91 -19.84 -10.73 6.36
C SER A 91 -18.64 -10.28 7.19
N VAL A 92 -17.70 -9.53 6.59
CA VAL A 92 -16.44 -9.16 7.27
C VAL A 92 -16.63 -7.92 8.11
N TRP A 93 -16.53 -8.07 9.44
CA TRP A 93 -16.61 -6.97 10.42
C TRP A 93 -15.42 -6.91 11.36
N GLY A 94 -14.59 -7.94 11.37
CA GLY A 94 -13.30 -7.96 12.01
C GLY A 94 -12.24 -8.41 11.01
N LEU A 95 -11.16 -7.63 10.89
CA LEU A 95 -10.07 -7.91 9.95
C LEU A 95 -8.78 -7.34 10.51
N ASP A 96 -7.81 -8.20 10.82
CA ASP A 96 -6.50 -7.75 11.30
C ASP A 96 -5.42 -8.81 11.08
N PHE A 97 -4.17 -8.37 10.95
CA PHE A 97 -3.02 -9.26 10.79
C PHE A 97 -2.33 -9.54 12.12
N VAL A 98 -1.78 -10.75 12.26
CA VAL A 98 -1.00 -11.13 13.45
C VAL A 98 0.35 -10.40 13.47
N PRO A 99 0.68 -9.63 14.53
CA PRO A 99 1.99 -9.03 14.70
C PRO A 99 3.04 -10.08 15.09
N LYS A 100 4.16 -10.08 14.38
CA LYS A 100 5.28 -11.00 14.55
C LYS A 100 6.55 -10.23 14.92
N PRO A 101 7.49 -10.83 15.67
CA PRO A 101 8.76 -10.19 15.95
C PRO A 101 9.57 -10.05 14.65
N SER A 102 10.25 -8.92 14.47
CA SER A 102 11.09 -8.69 13.29
C SER A 102 12.28 -9.66 13.18
N SER A 103 12.61 -10.38 14.27
CA SER A 103 13.61 -11.45 14.29
C SER A 103 13.13 -12.75 13.64
N ASP A 104 11.80 -12.95 13.50
CA ASP A 104 11.28 -14.14 12.85
C ASP A 104 11.50 -14.07 11.34
N LYS A 105 12.22 -15.07 10.82
CA LYS A 105 12.53 -15.20 9.39
C LYS A 105 11.47 -16.00 8.64
N CYS A 106 10.48 -16.57 9.33
CA CYS A 106 9.42 -17.33 8.68
C CYS A 106 8.62 -16.42 7.73
N SER A 107 8.46 -16.87 6.48
CA SER A 107 7.67 -16.16 5.47
C SER A 107 6.18 -16.19 5.77
N ASP A 108 5.71 -17.09 6.62
CA ASP A 108 4.28 -17.26 6.91
C ASP A 108 3.71 -16.02 7.60
N GLN A 109 2.57 -15.55 7.10
CA GLN A 109 1.82 -14.42 7.62
C GLN A 109 0.42 -14.91 7.97
N TYR A 110 -0.23 -14.28 8.93
CA TYR A 110 -1.55 -14.69 9.39
C TYR A 110 -2.51 -13.51 9.36
N LEU A 111 -3.63 -13.69 8.66
CA LEU A 111 -4.74 -12.75 8.57
C LEU A 111 -5.93 -13.33 9.33
N THR A 112 -6.56 -12.55 10.19
CA THR A 112 -7.73 -12.94 10.95
C THR A 112 -8.97 -12.27 10.38
N ILE A 113 -10.02 -13.05 10.16
CA ILE A 113 -11.31 -12.58 9.66
C ILE A 113 -12.39 -13.02 10.65
N GLY A 114 -13.27 -12.10 11.03
CA GLY A 114 -14.45 -12.36 11.87
C GLY A 114 -15.64 -11.52 11.44
N GLY A 115 -16.84 -11.92 11.85
CA GLY A 115 -18.05 -11.16 11.56
C GLY A 115 -19.33 -11.97 11.72
N TYR A 116 -20.27 -11.80 10.81
CA TYR A 116 -21.58 -12.48 10.83
C TYR A 116 -21.51 -13.81 10.10
N ASN A 117 -22.24 -14.82 10.57
CA ASN A 117 -22.28 -16.14 9.91
C ASN A 117 -22.90 -16.15 8.51
N THR A 118 -23.55 -15.07 8.10
CA THR A 118 -24.10 -14.89 6.77
C THR A 118 -23.84 -13.47 6.26
N THR A 119 -24.10 -13.26 4.97
CA THR A 119 -23.98 -11.96 4.30
C THR A 119 -25.29 -11.16 4.28
N THR A 120 -26.39 -11.77 4.70
CA THR A 120 -27.73 -11.18 4.69
C THR A 120 -28.25 -10.82 6.08
N GLU A 121 -27.58 -11.28 7.14
CA GLU A 121 -27.96 -10.96 8.51
C GLU A 121 -27.50 -9.57 8.93
N HIS A 122 -28.37 -8.88 9.67
CA HIS A 122 -28.09 -7.63 10.33
C HIS A 122 -28.51 -7.76 11.79
N HIS A 123 -27.55 -7.73 12.70
CA HIS A 123 -27.81 -7.69 14.15
C HIS A 123 -27.36 -6.34 14.66
N LEU A 124 -28.23 -5.63 15.41
CA LEU A 124 -27.81 -4.39 16.04
C LEU A 124 -26.95 -4.70 17.28
N LEU A 125 -26.01 -3.80 17.55
CA LEU A 125 -25.24 -3.84 18.79
C LEU A 125 -26.19 -3.77 20.00
N CYS A 126 -26.04 -4.76 20.87
CA CYS A 126 -26.73 -4.91 22.15
C CYS A 126 -28.19 -5.33 22.05
N GLU A 127 -28.58 -5.95 20.94
CA GLU A 127 -29.80 -6.76 20.88
C GLU A 127 -29.55 -8.16 21.47
N ASP A 128 -30.60 -8.69 22.11
CA ASP A 128 -30.59 -10.05 22.63
C ASP A 128 -30.62 -11.00 21.41
N ILE A 129 -29.56 -11.80 21.27
CA ILE A 129 -29.42 -12.77 20.17
C ILE A 129 -29.95 -14.13 20.63
N ASP A 130 -30.74 -14.78 19.78
CA ASP A 130 -31.19 -16.17 19.97
C ASP A 130 -30.02 -17.12 20.24
N GLU A 131 -30.21 -18.15 21.08
CA GLU A 131 -29.13 -19.11 21.42
C GLU A 131 -28.45 -19.73 20.17
N ASP A 132 -29.21 -19.99 19.11
CA ASP A 132 -28.66 -20.53 17.85
C ASP A 132 -27.76 -19.54 17.09
N ASN A 133 -27.98 -18.24 17.27
CA ASN A 133 -27.19 -17.17 16.63
C ASN A 133 -25.96 -16.76 17.46
N LYS A 134 -25.71 -17.44 18.60
CA LYS A 134 -24.50 -17.23 19.40
C LYS A 134 -23.27 -17.97 18.89
N LEU A 135 -23.48 -19.09 18.20
CA LEU A 135 -22.41 -19.91 17.65
C LEU A 135 -21.80 -19.22 16.43
N ASN A 136 -20.49 -19.00 16.43
CA ASN A 136 -19.79 -18.32 15.35
C ASN A 136 -18.30 -18.71 15.35
N ALA A 137 -17.57 -18.32 14.30
CA ALA A 137 -16.17 -18.66 14.09
C ALA A 137 -15.32 -17.43 13.70
N ILE A 138 -14.14 -17.35 14.31
CA ILE A 138 -13.06 -16.45 13.87
C ILE A 138 -12.08 -17.25 13.03
N GLN A 139 -11.88 -16.83 11.79
CA GLN A 139 -11.04 -17.51 10.81
C GLN A 139 -9.62 -16.98 10.84
N ILE A 140 -8.63 -17.87 10.76
CA ILE A 140 -7.21 -17.53 10.66
C ILE A 140 -6.66 -18.10 9.36
N TRP A 141 -6.37 -17.18 8.45
CA TRP A 141 -5.87 -17.43 7.11
C TRP A 141 -4.35 -17.34 7.10
N LYS A 142 -3.71 -18.35 6.55
CA LYS A 142 -2.27 -18.37 6.31
C LYS A 142 -1.98 -17.80 4.93
N CYS A 143 -1.11 -16.79 4.93
CA CYS A 143 -0.57 -16.10 3.78
C CYS A 143 0.96 -16.24 3.78
N LYS A 144 1.66 -15.75 2.74
CA LYS A 144 3.13 -15.66 2.74
C LYS A 144 3.62 -14.24 2.48
N SER A 145 4.87 -14.00 2.87
CA SER A 145 5.64 -12.82 2.51
C SER A 145 6.01 -12.82 1.01
N LEU A 146 6.58 -11.70 0.56
CA LEU A 146 6.88 -11.32 -0.82
C LEU A 146 7.72 -12.30 -1.64
N THR A 147 8.47 -13.20 -0.99
CA THR A 147 9.51 -14.01 -1.62
C THR A 147 9.00 -15.26 -2.34
N SER A 148 7.73 -15.62 -2.18
CA SER A 148 7.16 -16.83 -2.80
C SER A 148 5.75 -16.59 -3.32
N SER A 149 5.43 -17.12 -4.50
CA SER A 149 4.04 -17.27 -4.93
C SER A 149 3.28 -18.10 -3.90
N PHE A 150 2.14 -17.61 -3.44
CA PHE A 150 1.30 -18.33 -2.50
C PHE A 150 -0.17 -18.14 -2.87
N THR A 151 -1.01 -18.99 -2.31
CA THR A 151 -2.46 -18.85 -2.33
C THR A 151 -2.89 -18.82 -0.87
N PRO A 152 -3.64 -17.81 -0.39
CA PRO A 152 -4.14 -17.79 0.98
C PRO A 152 -4.98 -19.04 1.26
N VAL A 153 -4.72 -19.70 2.39
CA VAL A 153 -5.48 -20.88 2.82
C VAL A 153 -5.97 -20.68 4.24
N LEU A 154 -7.14 -21.22 4.55
CA LEU A 154 -7.64 -21.27 5.91
C LEU A 154 -6.77 -22.26 6.71
N ASP A 155 -6.08 -21.80 7.75
CA ASP A 155 -5.15 -22.64 8.53
C ASP A 155 -5.80 -23.08 9.84
N MET A 156 -6.58 -22.20 10.47
CA MET A 156 -7.25 -22.47 11.75
C MET A 156 -8.55 -21.69 11.89
N CYS A 157 -9.55 -22.28 12.55
CA CYS A 157 -10.77 -21.60 12.98
C CYS A 157 -10.90 -21.66 14.51
N ILE A 158 -11.23 -20.51 15.12
CA ILE A 158 -11.59 -20.40 16.53
C ILE A 158 -13.12 -20.38 16.63
N LEU A 159 -13.69 -21.44 17.17
CA LEU A 159 -15.12 -21.64 17.36
C LEU A 159 -15.53 -21.14 18.75
N HIS A 160 -16.63 -20.39 18.82
CA HIS A 160 -17.12 -19.80 20.07
C HIS A 160 -18.64 -19.61 20.08
N ASP A 161 -19.19 -19.38 21.27
CA ASP A 161 -20.62 -19.14 21.56
C ASP A 161 -20.89 -17.71 22.07
N PHE A 162 -19.99 -16.77 21.76
CA PHE A 162 -20.08 -15.38 22.23
C PHE A 162 -20.93 -14.45 21.35
N GLY A 163 -21.55 -14.95 20.29
CA GLY A 163 -22.29 -14.15 19.32
C GLY A 163 -21.44 -13.53 18.23
N VAL A 164 -21.98 -12.52 17.56
CA VAL A 164 -21.35 -11.90 16.38
C VAL A 164 -20.13 -11.08 16.78
N VAL A 165 -19.04 -11.22 16.03
CA VAL A 165 -17.85 -10.37 16.16
C VAL A 165 -18.10 -9.05 15.42
N VAL A 166 -18.10 -7.93 16.15
CA VAL A 166 -18.36 -6.60 15.59
C VAL A 166 -17.06 -5.84 15.29
N ASP A 167 -15.99 -6.16 16.00
CA ASP A 167 -14.65 -5.64 15.72
C ASP A 167 -13.60 -6.56 16.37
N LEU A 168 -12.41 -6.68 15.77
CA LEU A 168 -11.30 -7.46 16.34
C LEU A 168 -9.98 -6.78 16.03
N LYS A 169 -9.02 -6.84 16.98
CA LYS A 169 -7.67 -6.32 16.81
C LYS A 169 -6.67 -7.16 17.59
N TRP A 170 -5.57 -7.53 16.96
CA TRP A 170 -4.45 -8.18 17.64
C TRP A 170 -3.71 -7.16 18.52
N CYS A 171 -3.12 -7.65 19.62
CA CYS A 171 -2.20 -6.86 20.42
C CYS A 171 -1.02 -6.45 19.53
N PRO A 172 -0.74 -5.15 19.36
CA PRO A 172 0.31 -4.67 18.46
C PRO A 172 1.72 -5.06 18.91
N PHE A 173 1.87 -5.42 20.19
CA PHE A 173 3.11 -5.92 20.75
C PHE A 173 3.16 -7.43 20.61
N SER A 174 4.05 -7.93 19.74
CA SER A 174 4.08 -9.34 19.40
C SER A 174 4.41 -10.23 20.61
N VAL A 175 3.56 -11.24 20.82
CA VAL A 175 3.81 -12.38 21.72
C VAL A 175 3.96 -13.69 20.93
N TYR A 176 4.17 -13.57 19.63
CA TYR A 176 4.27 -14.68 18.69
C TYR A 176 5.49 -15.55 19.02
N ASP A 177 5.26 -16.85 19.21
CA ASP A 177 6.29 -17.84 19.43
C ASP A 177 5.84 -19.22 18.88
N LYS A 178 6.58 -20.28 19.20
CA LYS A 178 6.27 -21.64 18.72
C LYS A 178 4.94 -22.21 19.26
N LYS A 179 4.42 -21.68 20.37
CA LYS A 179 3.19 -22.08 21.06
C LYS A 179 2.07 -21.05 20.95
N LYS A 180 2.39 -19.76 20.94
CA LYS A 180 1.44 -18.63 20.90
C LYS A 180 1.43 -17.97 19.53
N LEU A 181 0.25 -17.78 18.97
CA LEU A 181 0.07 -16.96 17.78
C LEU A 181 0.05 -15.47 18.13
N GLY A 182 -0.63 -15.10 19.22
CA GLY A 182 -0.77 -13.71 19.63
C GLY A 182 -1.81 -13.54 20.76
N ILE A 183 -2.07 -12.29 21.14
CA ILE A 183 -3.23 -11.94 21.98
C ILE A 183 -4.24 -11.23 21.09
N LEU A 184 -5.44 -11.77 20.99
CA LEU A 184 -6.54 -11.22 20.20
C LEU A 184 -7.56 -10.55 21.12
N ALA A 185 -7.90 -9.29 20.84
CA ALA A 185 -9.06 -8.63 21.43
C ALA A 185 -10.20 -8.63 20.43
N ALA A 186 -11.37 -9.16 20.81
CA ALA A 186 -12.57 -9.17 19.98
C ALA A 186 -13.74 -8.56 20.74
N MET A 187 -14.46 -7.65 20.09
CA MET A 187 -15.69 -7.04 20.59
C MET A 187 -16.89 -7.75 19.97
N PHE A 188 -17.82 -8.14 20.83
CA PHE A 188 -19.02 -8.88 20.42
C PHE A 188 -20.25 -7.99 20.43
N ASN A 189 -21.32 -8.47 19.80
CA ASN A 189 -22.62 -7.77 19.71
C ASN A 189 -23.16 -7.34 21.09
N ASN A 190 -22.83 -8.06 22.16
CA ASN A 190 -23.25 -7.73 23.52
C ASN A 190 -22.49 -6.53 24.14
N GLY A 191 -21.60 -5.88 23.39
CA GLY A 191 -20.84 -4.71 23.85
C GLY A 191 -19.72 -5.03 24.84
N VAL A 192 -19.28 -6.30 24.90
CA VAL A 192 -18.17 -6.77 25.73
C VAL A 192 -16.94 -7.02 24.85
N ILE A 193 -15.77 -6.57 25.31
CA ILE A 193 -14.48 -6.92 24.69
C ILE A 193 -13.93 -8.14 25.41
N ARG A 194 -13.62 -9.21 24.67
CA ARG A 194 -13.00 -10.43 25.20
C ARG A 194 -11.60 -10.60 24.63
N PHE A 195 -10.70 -11.12 25.47
CA PHE A 195 -9.32 -11.39 25.10
C PHE A 195 -9.05 -12.89 25.04
N PHE A 196 -8.26 -13.28 24.04
CA PHE A 196 -7.85 -14.65 23.81
C PHE A 196 -6.34 -14.70 23.63
N VAL A 197 -5.66 -15.57 24.39
CA VAL A 197 -4.26 -15.93 24.13
C VAL A 197 -4.27 -17.07 23.12
N VAL A 198 -4.20 -16.73 21.84
CA VAL A 198 -4.46 -17.67 20.76
C VAL A 198 -3.25 -18.60 20.56
N PRO A 199 -3.43 -19.94 20.55
CA PRO A 199 -2.34 -20.87 20.32
C PRO A 199 -1.89 -20.84 18.85
N HIS A 200 -0.63 -21.18 18.62
CA HIS A 200 -0.07 -21.26 17.27
C HIS A 200 -0.67 -22.47 16.51
N PRO A 201 -1.11 -22.33 15.24
CA PRO A 201 -1.73 -23.43 14.48
C PRO A 201 -0.86 -24.69 14.44
N GLN A 202 0.45 -24.54 14.17
CA GLN A 202 1.39 -25.67 14.18
C GLN A 202 1.55 -26.36 15.56
N TYR A 203 1.37 -25.62 16.66
CA TYR A 203 1.39 -26.21 18.00
C TYR A 203 0.17 -27.11 18.21
N MET A 204 -1.01 -26.60 17.81
CA MET A 204 -2.27 -27.34 17.90
C MET A 204 -2.28 -28.56 16.99
N ARG A 205 -1.77 -28.46 15.75
CA ARG A 205 -1.65 -29.61 14.82
C ARG A 205 -0.82 -30.75 15.41
N LYS A 206 0.31 -30.44 16.05
CA LYS A 206 1.16 -31.44 16.71
C LYS A 206 0.42 -32.15 17.84
N LYS A 207 -0.43 -31.42 18.59
CA LYS A 207 -1.26 -31.99 19.66
C LYS A 207 -2.41 -32.85 19.10
N ALA A 208 -3.00 -32.42 17.98
CA ALA A 208 -4.07 -33.14 17.29
C ALA A 208 -3.59 -34.36 16.49
N GLN A 209 -2.27 -34.52 16.28
CA GLN A 209 -1.70 -35.49 15.33
C GLN A 209 -2.26 -35.34 13.89
N SER A 210 -2.65 -34.12 13.53
CA SER A 210 -3.23 -33.79 12.23
C SER A 210 -2.13 -33.49 11.18
N ALA A 211 -2.45 -33.65 9.91
CA ALA A 211 -1.55 -33.34 8.80
C ALA A 211 -1.13 -31.86 8.80
N GLN A 212 -0.06 -31.52 8.10
CA GLN A 212 0.53 -30.17 8.12
C GLN A 212 -0.32 -29.10 7.39
N HIS A 213 -1.30 -29.50 6.58
CA HIS A 213 -2.04 -28.60 5.68
C HIS A 213 -3.56 -28.50 5.94
N ASP A 214 -4.17 -29.40 6.70
CA ASP A 214 -5.63 -29.41 6.96
C ASP A 214 -6.08 -28.30 7.91
N THR A 215 -7.21 -27.64 7.67
CA THR A 215 -7.73 -26.65 8.63
C THR A 215 -7.93 -27.27 10.02
N ILE A 216 -7.38 -26.65 11.06
CA ILE A 216 -7.61 -27.08 12.44
C ILE A 216 -8.74 -26.27 13.10
N TYR A 217 -9.65 -26.95 13.78
CA TYR A 217 -10.78 -26.33 14.47
C TYR A 217 -10.55 -26.40 15.99
N ILE A 218 -10.52 -25.24 16.63
CA ILE A 218 -10.37 -25.14 18.08
C ILE A 218 -11.57 -24.40 18.66
N LYS A 219 -12.16 -24.93 19.73
CA LYS A 219 -13.22 -24.28 20.49
C LYS A 219 -12.62 -23.62 21.72
N THR A 220 -13.00 -22.37 21.97
CA THR A 220 -12.67 -21.67 23.20
C THR A 220 -13.68 -22.03 24.28
N ASN A 221 -13.21 -22.45 25.45
CA ASN A 221 -14.09 -22.81 26.57
C ASN A 221 -14.47 -21.57 27.40
N GLN A 222 -13.58 -20.57 27.44
CA GLN A 222 -13.78 -19.30 28.13
C GLN A 222 -12.85 -18.23 27.52
N ALA A 223 -13.16 -16.95 27.72
CA ALA A 223 -12.23 -15.87 27.43
C ALA A 223 -11.21 -15.70 28.58
N ARG A 224 -9.97 -15.30 28.25
CA ARG A 224 -8.94 -15.00 29.28
C ARG A 224 -9.34 -13.81 30.14
N LEU A 225 -9.96 -12.81 29.51
CA LEU A 225 -10.35 -11.57 30.16
C LEU A 225 -11.58 -11.02 29.44
N GLU A 226 -12.56 -10.56 30.21
CA GLU A 226 -13.71 -9.83 29.72
C GLU A 226 -13.69 -8.40 30.25
N LEU A 227 -13.67 -7.41 29.35
CA LEU A 227 -13.86 -6.01 29.68
C LEU A 227 -15.32 -5.64 29.41
N LYS A 228 -16.08 -5.50 30.50
CA LYS A 228 -17.49 -5.10 30.48
C LYS A 228 -17.71 -3.92 31.43
N LEU A 229 -18.60 -3.03 31.03
CA LEU A 229 -19.01 -1.89 31.84
C LEU A 229 -20.23 -2.24 32.71
N PRO A 230 -20.39 -1.59 33.88
CA PRO A 230 -21.62 -1.67 34.65
C PRO A 230 -22.81 -1.21 33.78
N ASN A 231 -23.95 -1.88 33.90
CA ASN A 231 -25.16 -1.61 33.11
C ASN A 231 -24.92 -1.69 31.59
N SER A 232 -24.39 -2.84 31.14
CA SER A 232 -23.97 -3.07 29.74
C SER A 232 -25.04 -2.78 28.69
N LYS A 233 -26.35 -2.83 29.01
CA LYS A 233 -27.43 -2.47 28.07
C LYS A 233 -27.48 -0.96 27.77
N GLU A 234 -27.18 -0.10 28.73
CA GLU A 234 -27.22 1.36 28.58
C GLU A 234 -25.84 1.94 28.26
N ASN A 235 -24.78 1.36 28.83
CA ASN A 235 -23.40 1.83 28.70
C ASN A 235 -22.51 0.86 27.93
N SER A 236 -22.99 0.39 26.78
CA SER A 236 -22.27 -0.60 25.96
C SER A 236 -21.04 0.00 25.29
N ILE A 237 -20.00 -0.81 25.11
CA ILE A 237 -18.83 -0.43 24.32
C ILE A 237 -19.17 -0.48 22.83
N LEU A 238 -18.80 0.56 22.08
CA LEU A 238 -19.08 0.70 20.66
C LEU A 238 -17.84 0.68 19.77
N CYS A 239 -16.68 1.02 20.32
CA CYS A 239 -15.41 1.02 19.60
C CYS A 239 -14.25 0.88 20.58
N PHE A 240 -13.11 0.38 20.11
CA PHE A 240 -11.90 0.30 20.91
C PHE A 240 -10.63 0.42 20.08
N ALA A 241 -9.54 0.87 20.70
CA ALA A 241 -8.23 0.97 20.08
C ALA A 241 -7.11 0.68 21.08
N TRP A 242 -6.11 -0.06 20.61
CA TRP A 242 -4.84 -0.25 21.32
C TRP A 242 -4.01 1.02 21.27
N GLY A 243 -3.32 1.34 22.37
CA GLY A 243 -2.33 2.41 22.38
C GLY A 243 -1.85 2.73 23.78
N GLY A 244 -1.11 3.83 23.91
CA GLY A 244 -0.63 4.33 25.20
C GLY A 244 0.09 3.32 26.08
N TYR A 245 0.90 2.46 25.45
CA TYR A 245 1.71 1.38 26.03
C TYR A 245 1.00 0.58 27.14
N ARG A 246 0.68 -0.68 26.84
CA ARG A 246 -0.08 -1.57 27.75
C ARG A 246 -1.57 -1.20 27.95
N LYS A 247 -2.08 -0.18 27.27
CA LYS A 247 -3.46 0.31 27.44
C LYS A 247 -4.37 -0.02 26.25
N LEU A 248 -5.66 0.02 26.51
CA LEU A 248 -6.72 -0.04 25.52
C LEU A 248 -7.81 0.95 25.89
N ALA A 249 -8.12 1.86 24.97
CA ALA A 249 -9.20 2.83 25.12
C ALA A 249 -10.44 2.32 24.40
N CYS A 250 -11.61 2.54 24.99
CA CYS A 250 -12.89 2.20 24.40
C CYS A 250 -13.93 3.32 24.60
N GLY A 251 -14.75 3.50 23.58
CA GLY A 251 -15.80 4.51 23.53
C GLY A 251 -17.16 3.88 23.78
N THR A 252 -18.02 4.54 24.54
CA THR A 252 -19.29 3.98 24.97
C THR A 252 -20.49 4.65 24.30
N ARG A 253 -21.64 3.97 24.37
CA ARG A 253 -22.94 4.50 23.94
C ARG A 253 -23.36 5.75 24.70
N SER A 254 -22.95 5.89 25.96
CA SER A 254 -23.25 7.07 26.80
C SER A 254 -22.37 8.28 26.51
N GLY A 255 -21.39 8.16 25.62
CA GLY A 255 -20.45 9.25 25.34
C GLY A 255 -19.25 9.31 26.29
N SER A 256 -18.98 8.25 27.04
CA SER A 256 -17.81 8.15 27.91
C SER A 256 -16.61 7.51 27.18
N VAL A 257 -15.40 7.83 27.64
CA VAL A 257 -14.16 7.16 27.20
C VAL A 257 -13.56 6.43 28.40
N MET A 258 -13.30 5.14 28.21
CA MET A 258 -12.78 4.25 29.25
C MET A 258 -11.43 3.68 28.81
N ILE A 259 -10.45 3.68 29.70
CA ILE A 259 -9.09 3.25 29.39
C ILE A 259 -8.68 2.17 30.38
N TRP A 260 -8.33 1.01 29.85
CA TRP A 260 -7.98 -0.18 30.62
C TRP A 260 -6.49 -0.42 30.56
N ASN A 261 -5.88 -0.83 31.69
CA ASN A 261 -4.53 -1.38 31.70
C ASN A 261 -4.62 -2.86 31.33
N VAL A 262 -4.45 -3.19 30.05
CA VAL A 262 -4.72 -4.53 29.55
C VAL A 262 -3.67 -5.53 30.05
N LEU A 263 -2.39 -5.14 30.11
CA LEU A 263 -1.37 -6.04 30.60
C LEU A 263 -1.66 -6.48 32.04
N GLU A 264 -1.92 -5.53 32.93
CA GLU A 264 -2.27 -5.83 34.32
C GLU A 264 -3.57 -6.64 34.39
N SER A 265 -4.56 -6.30 33.57
CA SER A 265 -5.83 -7.01 33.53
C SER A 265 -5.69 -8.48 33.11
N LEU A 266 -4.78 -8.77 32.17
CA LEU A 266 -4.51 -10.14 31.71
C LEU A 266 -3.75 -10.97 32.74
N LEU A 267 -2.94 -10.35 33.60
CA LEU A 267 -2.18 -11.04 34.65
C LEU A 267 -3.03 -11.29 35.89
N GLN A 268 -3.96 -10.39 36.19
CA GLN A 268 -4.90 -10.50 37.32
C GLN A 268 -6.20 -11.20 36.94
N GLU A 269 -6.42 -11.48 35.66
CA GLU A 269 -7.68 -12.02 35.10
C GLU A 269 -8.92 -11.16 35.47
N LYS A 270 -8.69 -9.85 35.65
CA LYS A 270 -9.70 -8.89 36.10
C LYS A 270 -9.48 -7.56 35.40
N GLY A 271 -10.54 -6.96 34.86
CA GLY A 271 -10.45 -5.65 34.21
C GLY A 271 -10.00 -4.55 35.18
N VAL A 272 -8.82 -3.98 34.93
CA VAL A 272 -8.26 -2.84 35.67
C VAL A 272 -8.43 -1.58 34.83
N ILE A 273 -9.30 -0.68 35.30
CA ILE A 273 -9.51 0.64 34.70
C ILE A 273 -8.35 1.54 35.12
N SER A 274 -7.64 2.08 34.12
CA SER A 274 -6.57 3.06 34.32
C SER A 274 -7.10 4.48 34.38
N VAL A 275 -8.01 4.85 33.47
CA VAL A 275 -8.62 6.18 33.41
C VAL A 275 -10.08 6.04 32.97
N ASN A 276 -10.96 6.82 33.58
CA ASN A 276 -12.36 6.96 33.16
C ASN A 276 -12.65 8.43 32.91
N ILE A 277 -13.03 8.77 31.68
CA ILE A 277 -13.45 10.10 31.27
C ILE A 277 -14.98 10.06 31.07
N PRO A 278 -15.76 10.30 32.14
CA PRO A 278 -17.20 10.38 32.01
C PRO A 278 -17.59 11.60 31.19
N ASN A 279 -18.65 11.49 30.38
CA ASN A 279 -19.18 12.60 29.58
C ASN A 279 -18.15 13.26 28.64
N ALA A 280 -17.23 12.46 28.07
CA ALA A 280 -16.33 12.91 27.01
C ALA A 280 -17.09 13.56 25.83
N SER A 281 -18.29 13.07 25.53
CA SER A 281 -19.31 13.73 24.71
C SER A 281 -20.69 13.50 25.31
N MET A 282 -21.66 14.32 24.91
CA MET A 282 -23.10 14.11 25.19
C MET A 282 -23.70 13.01 24.30
N LEU A 283 -22.95 12.54 23.30
CA LEU A 283 -23.38 11.54 22.32
C LEU A 283 -22.41 10.35 22.30
N ALA A 284 -22.90 9.23 21.77
CA ALA A 284 -22.14 7.99 21.66
C ALA A 284 -20.80 8.19 20.96
N ILE A 285 -19.73 7.64 21.55
CA ILE A 285 -18.40 7.63 20.95
C ILE A 285 -18.31 6.48 19.93
N ARG A 286 -18.09 6.83 18.67
CA ARG A 286 -18.09 5.89 17.52
C ARG A 286 -16.70 5.50 17.06
N CYS A 287 -15.70 6.34 17.32
CA CYS A 287 -14.31 6.08 16.95
C CYS A 287 -13.37 6.56 18.04
N ILE A 288 -12.30 5.82 18.27
CA ILE A 288 -11.17 6.22 19.12
C ILE A 288 -9.88 5.91 18.36
N ALA A 289 -8.94 6.85 18.43
CA ALA A 289 -7.58 6.68 17.90
C ALA A 289 -6.58 7.24 18.90
N TRP A 290 -5.53 6.48 19.19
CA TRP A 290 -4.41 6.98 19.98
C TRP A 290 -3.48 7.81 19.12
N ARG A 291 -2.86 8.85 19.71
CA ARG A 291 -1.80 9.60 19.04
C ARG A 291 -0.62 8.69 18.70
N SER A 292 -0.26 7.76 19.57
CA SER A 292 0.81 6.79 19.31
C SER A 292 0.57 5.51 20.10
N LEU A 293 1.09 4.38 19.61
CA LEU A 293 1.11 3.15 20.40
C LEU A 293 1.97 3.27 21.67
N PHE A 294 2.93 4.20 21.64
CA PHE A 294 3.91 4.43 22.70
C PHE A 294 3.63 5.70 23.51
N ASP A 295 2.79 6.61 23.01
CA ASP A 295 2.37 7.79 23.77
C ASP A 295 1.22 7.44 24.71
N GLU A 296 1.53 7.43 26.00
CA GLU A 296 0.60 7.11 27.07
C GLU A 296 -0.40 8.21 27.40
N ALA A 297 -0.22 9.42 26.87
CA ALA A 297 -0.92 10.59 27.36
C ALA A 297 -2.05 11.05 26.45
N THR A 298 -2.04 10.76 25.15
CA THR A 298 -2.95 11.48 24.24
C THR A 298 -3.72 10.57 23.29
N LEU A 299 -5.02 10.80 23.22
CA LEU A 299 -5.93 10.13 22.29
C LEU A 299 -7.02 11.07 21.78
N LEU A 300 -7.63 10.68 20.67
CA LEU A 300 -8.76 11.37 20.07
C LEU A 300 -9.98 10.44 20.06
N SER A 301 -11.14 11.04 20.27
CA SER A 301 -12.43 10.37 20.10
C SER A 301 -13.31 11.14 19.12
N SER A 302 -14.13 10.42 18.37
CA SER A 302 -15.21 10.99 17.57
C SER A 302 -16.57 10.50 18.03
N ASP A 303 -17.52 11.42 18.18
CA ASP A 303 -18.91 11.10 18.49
C ASP A 303 -19.79 10.96 17.23
N THR A 304 -21.06 10.59 17.43
CA THR A 304 -22.07 10.46 16.36
C THR A 304 -22.34 11.75 15.59
N ASP A 305 -22.11 12.92 16.18
CA ASP A 305 -22.31 14.22 15.53
C ASP A 305 -21.08 14.66 14.70
N GLY A 306 -20.02 13.86 14.72
CA GLY A 306 -18.76 14.14 14.06
C GLY A 306 -17.87 15.13 14.82
N ASN A 307 -18.12 15.36 16.12
CA ASN A 307 -17.21 16.14 16.94
C ASN A 307 -15.96 15.32 17.21
N VAL A 308 -14.80 15.97 17.07
CA VAL A 308 -13.50 15.35 17.32
C VAL A 308 -12.89 16.00 18.55
N ILE A 309 -12.63 15.16 19.54
CA ILE A 309 -12.36 15.57 20.90
C ILE A 309 -11.03 14.96 21.31
N LEU A 310 -10.09 15.83 21.67
CA LEU A 310 -8.78 15.51 22.19
C LEU A 310 -8.85 15.28 23.69
N HIS A 311 -8.28 14.16 24.11
CA HIS A 311 -8.15 13.79 25.50
C HIS A 311 -6.67 13.74 25.86
N ASP A 312 -6.27 14.56 26.82
CA ASP A 312 -4.97 14.42 27.50
C ASP A 312 -5.21 13.67 28.81
N LEU A 313 -4.60 12.49 28.96
CA LEU A 313 -4.73 11.64 30.14
C LEU A 313 -3.95 12.19 31.33
N LYS A 314 -3.07 13.18 31.13
CA LYS A 314 -2.49 13.96 32.23
C LYS A 314 -3.51 14.92 32.84
N ASP A 315 -4.51 15.35 32.07
CA ASP A 315 -5.64 16.15 32.53
C ASP A 315 -6.97 15.68 31.92
N PRO A 316 -7.49 14.52 32.38
CA PRO A 316 -8.61 13.83 31.73
C PRO A 316 -9.94 14.57 31.83
N PHE A 317 -10.04 15.63 32.64
CA PHE A 317 -11.29 16.37 32.87
C PHE A 317 -11.48 17.56 31.95
N PHE A 318 -10.48 17.90 31.12
CA PHE A 318 -10.55 18.99 30.16
C PHE A 318 -10.45 18.47 28.71
N PRO A 319 -11.51 17.84 28.17
CA PRO A 319 -11.52 17.43 26.78
C PRO A 319 -11.53 18.64 25.84
N TYR A 320 -10.60 18.69 24.88
CA TYR A 320 -10.52 19.77 23.90
C TYR A 320 -11.22 19.37 22.61
N LYS A 321 -12.39 19.98 22.34
CA LYS A 321 -13.01 19.85 21.02
C LYS A 321 -12.16 20.58 19.99
N ILE A 322 -11.52 19.83 19.09
CA ILE A 322 -10.65 20.42 18.07
C ILE A 322 -11.49 20.98 16.92
N PHE A 323 -12.38 20.16 16.35
CA PHE A 323 -13.26 20.55 15.25
C PHE A 323 -14.46 19.60 15.13
N ARG A 324 -15.39 19.92 14.22
CA ARG A 324 -16.50 19.03 13.83
C ARG A 324 -16.37 18.69 12.36
N ILE A 325 -16.20 17.41 12.03
CA ILE A 325 -16.29 16.92 10.65
C ILE A 325 -17.39 15.85 10.64
N PRO A 326 -18.41 15.97 9.77
CA PRO A 326 -19.50 15.00 9.70
C PRO A 326 -19.07 13.61 9.18
N THR A 327 -17.77 13.39 8.97
CA THR A 327 -17.15 12.17 8.46
C THR A 327 -15.83 11.89 9.18
N PHE A 328 -15.54 10.60 9.37
CA PHE A 328 -14.47 10.02 10.19
C PHE A 328 -13.15 10.79 10.22
N VAL A 329 -12.53 10.80 11.41
CA VAL A 329 -11.19 11.35 11.63
C VAL A 329 -10.20 10.23 11.90
N TYR A 330 -9.10 10.26 11.14
CA TYR A 330 -7.86 9.59 11.48
C TYR A 330 -6.87 10.59 12.07
N VAL A 331 -5.94 10.07 12.87
CA VAL A 331 -4.98 10.81 13.66
C VAL A 331 -3.60 10.28 13.37
N ASP A 332 -2.76 11.15 12.81
CA ASP A 332 -1.37 10.83 12.55
C ASP A 332 -0.52 10.85 13.82
N GLN A 333 0.54 10.03 13.80
CA GLN A 333 1.44 9.77 14.91
C GLN A 333 2.75 10.54 14.70
N ASP A 334 2.72 11.85 14.96
CA ASP A 334 3.98 12.60 15.08
C ASP A 334 4.58 12.39 16.47
N LEU A 335 5.86 11.99 16.48
CA LEU A 335 6.65 11.89 17.70
C LEU A 335 6.91 13.25 18.34
N ASP A 336 6.78 14.36 17.59
CA ASP A 336 6.80 15.71 18.13
C ASP A 336 5.98 16.69 17.26
N GLN A 337 5.08 17.43 17.90
CA GLN A 337 4.42 18.65 17.39
C GLN A 337 3.31 18.58 16.29
N GLY A 338 2.28 17.73 16.40
CA GLY A 338 1.01 18.04 15.72
C GLY A 338 0.01 16.88 15.58
N PHE A 339 -1.27 17.22 15.41
CA PHE A 339 -2.30 16.31 14.89
C PHE A 339 -2.51 16.63 13.40
N CYS A 340 -2.23 15.70 12.49
CA CYS A 340 -2.60 15.86 11.09
C CYS A 340 -4.01 15.30 10.87
N THR A 341 -4.95 16.15 10.43
CA THR A 341 -6.33 15.74 10.13
C THR A 341 -6.62 15.93 8.66
N GLN A 342 -6.99 14.83 7.97
CA GLN A 342 -7.25 14.86 6.54
C GLN A 342 -8.74 14.64 6.27
N ARG A 343 -9.37 15.63 5.64
CA ARG A 343 -10.78 15.55 5.26
C ARG A 343 -10.94 14.65 4.03
N MET A 344 -11.46 13.44 4.21
CA MET A 344 -11.91 12.59 3.10
C MET A 344 -13.35 12.97 2.73
N MET A 345 -13.54 13.69 1.62
CA MET A 345 -14.81 14.32 1.24
C MET A 345 -15.68 13.49 0.26
N VAL A 346 -15.44 12.19 0.11
CA VAL A 346 -15.84 11.50 -1.15
C VAL A 346 -16.86 10.37 -0.96
N PHE A 347 -17.09 9.87 0.27
CA PHE A 347 -18.06 8.82 0.63
C PHE A 347 -18.09 8.63 2.16
N MET A 348 -19.04 7.85 2.70
CA MET A 348 -18.96 7.38 4.09
C MET A 348 -17.82 6.36 4.20
N VAL A 349 -16.65 6.84 4.62
CA VAL A 349 -15.50 6.00 4.95
C VAL A 349 -15.91 5.11 6.13
N TRP A 350 -15.80 3.80 6.03
CA TRP A 350 -16.10 2.90 7.14
C TRP A 350 -14.91 2.73 8.09
N GLN A 351 -13.71 2.61 7.51
CA GLN A 351 -12.49 2.33 8.24
C GLN A 351 -11.29 2.91 7.49
N CYS A 352 -10.29 3.33 8.26
CA CYS A 352 -8.95 3.64 7.79
C CYS A 352 -7.91 2.82 8.54
N ALA A 353 -6.75 2.64 7.93
CA ALA A 353 -5.61 1.96 8.51
C ALA A 353 -4.30 2.61 8.05
N VAL A 354 -3.32 2.63 8.94
CA VAL A 354 -1.96 3.11 8.67
C VAL A 354 -0.96 2.04 9.05
N SER A 355 0.12 1.96 8.29
CA SER A 355 1.21 1.02 8.54
C SER A 355 2.20 1.59 9.56
N PRO A 356 2.70 0.79 10.51
CA PRO A 356 3.76 1.22 11.43
C PRO A 356 5.13 1.39 10.73
N HIS A 357 5.24 1.03 9.45
CA HIS A 357 6.51 0.97 8.72
C HIS A 357 6.60 1.97 7.56
N HIS A 358 5.51 2.61 7.14
CA HIS A 358 5.50 3.59 6.04
C HIS A 358 4.35 4.58 6.13
N GLY A 359 4.54 5.79 5.58
CA GLY A 359 3.58 6.89 5.60
C GLY A 359 2.46 6.80 4.56
N VAL A 360 1.78 5.64 4.49
CA VAL A 360 0.64 5.43 3.57
C VAL A 360 -0.59 5.07 4.39
N VAL A 361 -1.68 5.80 4.15
CA VAL A 361 -2.99 5.52 4.72
C VAL A 361 -3.82 4.75 3.71
N ALA A 362 -4.54 3.73 4.18
CA ALA A 362 -5.54 3.03 3.42
C ALA A 362 -6.92 3.30 4.00
N SER A 363 -7.93 3.34 3.14
CA SER A 363 -9.31 3.64 3.53
C SER A 363 -10.29 2.85 2.67
N VAL A 364 -11.43 2.49 3.27
CA VAL A 364 -12.52 1.80 2.59
C VAL A 364 -13.85 2.51 2.81
N GLY A 365 -14.73 2.42 1.81
CA GLY A 365 -16.01 3.13 1.77
C GLY A 365 -17.24 2.24 1.64
N SER A 366 -18.39 2.84 1.93
CA SER A 366 -19.71 2.21 1.75
C SER A 366 -20.05 1.88 0.29
N ASN A 367 -19.37 2.50 -0.67
CA ASN A 367 -19.54 2.34 -2.12
C ASN A 367 -18.59 1.32 -2.75
N GLY A 368 -18.07 0.37 -1.96
CA GLY A 368 -17.18 -0.66 -2.49
C GLY A 368 -15.78 -0.17 -2.89
N THR A 369 -15.41 1.06 -2.55
CA THR A 369 -14.11 1.62 -2.94
C THR A 369 -13.05 1.37 -1.88
N ALA A 370 -11.88 0.87 -2.30
CA ALA A 370 -10.65 0.85 -1.50
C ALA A 370 -9.60 1.81 -2.08
N VAL A 371 -9.05 2.67 -1.24
CA VAL A 371 -8.11 3.73 -1.64
C VAL A 371 -6.88 3.70 -0.74
N VAL A 372 -5.71 3.96 -1.34
CA VAL A 372 -4.48 4.29 -0.63
C VAL A 372 -4.00 5.68 -1.00
N LYS A 373 -3.41 6.36 -0.03
CA LYS A 373 -2.89 7.70 -0.19
C LYS A 373 -1.63 7.89 0.65
N PRO A 374 -0.53 8.37 0.08
CA PRO A 374 0.59 8.87 0.87
C PRO A 374 0.12 10.07 1.70
N PHE A 375 0.46 10.11 2.98
CA PHE A 375 0.22 11.28 3.81
C PHE A 375 1.55 11.96 4.16
N ALA A 376 1.47 13.26 4.43
CA ALA A 376 2.62 14.13 4.56
C ALA A 376 3.54 13.67 5.68
N HIS A 377 4.82 13.58 5.35
CA HIS A 377 5.91 13.65 6.31
C HIS A 377 6.53 15.05 6.17
N ASP A 378 7.05 15.61 7.27
CA ASP A 378 7.56 16.99 7.43
C ASP A 378 8.55 17.52 6.35
N ASP A 379 9.00 16.68 5.42
CA ASP A 379 9.87 17.07 4.30
C ASP A 379 9.10 17.70 3.12
N ILE A 380 7.76 17.64 3.11
CA ILE A 380 6.95 18.21 2.02
C ILE A 380 5.86 19.13 2.58
N VAL A 381 6.09 20.44 2.50
CA VAL A 381 5.04 21.44 2.69
C VAL A 381 4.06 21.33 1.51
N TYR A 382 2.98 20.57 1.70
CA TYR A 382 1.89 20.53 0.74
C TYR A 382 1.13 21.85 0.75
N THR A 383 1.47 22.72 -0.18
CA THR A 383 0.62 23.85 -0.57
C THR A 383 -0.68 23.34 -1.19
N GLN A 384 -1.76 24.14 -1.21
CA GLN A 384 -3.03 23.73 -1.84
C GLN A 384 -2.89 23.25 -3.30
N SER A 385 -1.79 23.62 -3.98
CA SER A 385 -1.43 23.22 -5.34
C SER A 385 -0.71 21.86 -5.44
N HIS A 386 -0.17 21.30 -4.35
CA HIS A 386 0.55 20.02 -4.33
C HIS A 386 -0.18 19.02 -3.44
N ARG A 387 -1.22 18.35 -3.96
CA ARG A 387 -1.88 17.25 -3.23
C ARG A 387 -1.25 15.92 -3.61
N PRO A 388 -0.87 15.06 -2.64
CA PRO A 388 -0.42 13.70 -2.98
C PRO A 388 -1.54 12.96 -3.70
N ALA A 389 -1.18 12.26 -4.77
CA ALA A 389 -2.12 11.56 -5.62
C ALA A 389 -2.85 10.47 -4.81
N GLU A 390 -4.16 10.40 -5.01
CA GLU A 390 -5.01 9.34 -4.50
C GLU A 390 -4.93 8.14 -5.46
N CYS A 391 -4.60 6.97 -4.93
CA CYS A 391 -4.53 5.72 -5.69
C CYS A 391 -5.71 4.83 -5.28
N THR A 392 -6.69 4.69 -6.17
CA THR A 392 -7.78 3.71 -5.97
C THR A 392 -7.25 2.31 -6.26
N LEU A 393 -7.26 1.44 -5.25
CA LEU A 393 -6.83 0.05 -5.41
C LEU A 393 -7.82 -0.72 -6.28
N TYR A 394 -9.10 -0.58 -5.97
CA TYR A 394 -10.21 -1.17 -6.72
C TYR A 394 -11.56 -0.53 -6.33
N GLU A 395 -12.57 -0.79 -7.16
CA GLU A 395 -14.00 -0.58 -6.85
C GLU A 395 -14.72 -1.93 -6.97
N LEU A 396 -15.47 -2.31 -5.92
CA LEU A 396 -16.34 -3.48 -5.93
C LEU A 396 -17.72 -3.07 -6.42
N ILE A 397 -18.21 -3.74 -7.47
CA ILE A 397 -19.51 -3.51 -8.07
C ILE A 397 -20.30 -4.81 -7.97
N PHE A 398 -21.61 -4.70 -7.77
CA PHE A 398 -22.53 -5.84 -7.84
C PHE A 398 -23.47 -5.66 -9.02
N ASP A 399 -23.59 -6.69 -9.85
CA ASP A 399 -24.53 -6.75 -10.96
C ASP A 399 -25.75 -7.57 -10.52
N ASP A 400 -26.89 -6.89 -10.45
CA ASP A 400 -28.16 -7.45 -9.99
C ASP A 400 -28.74 -8.49 -10.94
N GLU A 401 -28.46 -8.39 -12.25
CA GLU A 401 -29.00 -9.31 -13.26
C GLU A 401 -28.23 -10.64 -13.22
N SER A 402 -26.90 -10.57 -13.23
CA SER A 402 -26.04 -11.75 -13.20
C SER A 402 -25.77 -12.30 -11.79
N LYS A 403 -26.20 -11.57 -10.74
CA LYS A 403 -25.89 -11.85 -9.33
C LYS A 403 -24.39 -12.09 -9.12
N SER A 404 -23.57 -11.25 -9.75
CA SER A 404 -22.11 -11.37 -9.73
C SER A 404 -21.42 -10.12 -9.22
N PHE A 405 -20.29 -10.33 -8.56
CA PHE A 405 -19.42 -9.25 -8.09
C PHE A 405 -18.36 -8.97 -9.15
N ARG A 406 -18.07 -7.70 -9.40
CA ARG A 406 -16.99 -7.27 -10.28
C ARG A 406 -16.01 -6.39 -9.53
N TYR A 407 -14.75 -6.80 -9.51
CA TYR A 407 -13.65 -5.94 -9.10
C TYR A 407 -13.17 -5.15 -10.30
N LYS A 408 -13.39 -3.83 -10.25
CA LYS A 408 -12.87 -2.88 -11.23
C LYS A 408 -11.50 -2.41 -10.74
N ASP A 409 -10.51 -2.51 -11.62
CA ASP A 409 -9.09 -2.27 -11.36
C ASP A 409 -8.51 -1.32 -12.42
N GLY A 410 -7.24 -0.90 -12.24
CA GLY A 410 -6.52 -0.12 -13.25
C GLY A 410 -6.85 1.37 -13.26
N PHE A 411 -7.24 1.92 -12.12
CA PHE A 411 -7.47 3.35 -12.00
C PHE A 411 -6.15 4.13 -12.04
N PRO A 412 -6.03 5.19 -12.85
CA PRO A 412 -4.88 6.08 -12.78
C PRO A 412 -4.88 6.85 -11.46
N PRO A 413 -3.71 7.23 -10.91
CA PRO A 413 -3.62 8.12 -9.76
C PRO A 413 -4.34 9.44 -10.03
N LYS A 414 -5.13 9.93 -9.07
CA LYS A 414 -5.89 11.18 -9.23
C LYS A 414 -5.47 12.21 -8.18
N THR A 415 -5.18 13.43 -8.61
CA THR A 415 -4.88 14.57 -7.70
C THR A 415 -6.15 15.26 -7.20
N LYS A 416 -7.26 15.11 -7.92
CA LYS A 416 -8.60 15.54 -7.51
C LYS A 416 -9.44 14.31 -7.10
N PRO A 417 -10.29 14.43 -6.07
CA PRO A 417 -11.26 13.40 -5.76
C PRO A 417 -12.09 13.06 -7.00
N ALA A 418 -12.31 11.77 -7.27
CA ALA A 418 -13.20 11.37 -8.36
C ALA A 418 -14.64 11.81 -8.05
N ASP A 419 -15.36 12.28 -9.07
CA ASP A 419 -16.81 12.42 -9.00
C ASP A 419 -17.40 11.01 -8.97
N ARG A 420 -18.10 10.64 -7.89
CA ARG A 420 -18.59 9.28 -7.67
C ARG A 420 -20.08 9.31 -7.31
N ASP A 421 -20.82 8.36 -7.87
CA ASP A 421 -22.27 8.24 -7.67
C ASP A 421 -22.59 7.65 -6.28
N TYR A 422 -23.07 8.51 -5.39
CA TYR A 422 -23.45 8.15 -4.02
C TYR A 422 -24.72 7.28 -3.97
N LEU A 423 -25.55 7.29 -5.02
CA LEU A 423 -26.81 6.54 -5.04
C LEU A 423 -26.56 5.03 -5.22
N SER A 424 -25.41 4.64 -5.77
CA SER A 424 -25.02 3.25 -5.95
C SER A 424 -25.04 2.43 -4.64
N VAL A 425 -24.71 3.05 -3.50
CA VAL A 425 -24.77 2.40 -2.17
C VAL A 425 -26.20 2.08 -1.76
N LEU A 426 -27.13 3.01 -2.05
CA LEU A 426 -28.55 2.83 -1.72
C LEU A 426 -29.19 1.75 -2.59
N GLN A 427 -28.68 1.56 -3.80
CA GLN A 427 -29.12 0.50 -4.70
C GLN A 427 -28.59 -0.87 -4.25
N ASN A 428 -27.32 -0.95 -3.85
CA ASN A 428 -26.65 -2.22 -3.56
C ASN A 428 -25.78 -2.14 -2.29
N PRO A 429 -26.33 -2.26 -1.08
CA PRO A 429 -25.54 -2.17 0.16
C PRO A 429 -24.52 -3.30 0.33
N ILE A 430 -24.68 -4.41 -0.40
CA ILE A 430 -23.80 -5.58 -0.34
C ILE A 430 -22.35 -5.31 -0.79
N ILE A 431 -22.11 -4.23 -1.55
CA ILE A 431 -20.74 -3.85 -1.96
C ILE A 431 -19.96 -3.12 -0.88
N ALA A 432 -20.60 -2.73 0.24
CA ALA A 432 -19.96 -1.95 1.28
C ALA A 432 -18.72 -2.65 1.86
N LEU A 433 -17.61 -1.93 1.93
CA LEU A 433 -16.38 -2.40 2.56
C LEU A 433 -16.31 -1.85 3.98
N HIS A 434 -16.26 -2.74 4.98
CA HIS A 434 -16.34 -2.37 6.39
C HIS A 434 -14.96 -2.24 7.04
N LYS A 435 -13.99 -3.07 6.64
CA LYS A 435 -12.69 -3.15 7.29
C LYS A 435 -11.54 -3.13 6.29
N ILE A 436 -10.44 -2.53 6.73
CA ILE A 436 -9.15 -2.51 6.05
C ILE A 436 -8.04 -2.59 7.10
N ALA A 437 -6.98 -3.34 6.82
CA ALA A 437 -5.83 -3.49 7.71
C ALA A 437 -4.53 -3.62 6.90
N TRP A 438 -3.47 -2.95 7.35
CA TRP A 438 -2.12 -3.17 6.86
C TRP A 438 -1.47 -4.33 7.60
N ASN A 439 -0.63 -5.09 6.93
CA ASN A 439 0.20 -6.06 7.61
C ASN A 439 1.25 -5.33 8.47
N PRO A 440 1.26 -5.53 9.80
CA PRO A 440 2.14 -4.82 10.72
C PRO A 440 3.58 -5.36 10.70
N ASN A 441 3.85 -6.43 9.94
CA ASN A 441 5.16 -7.08 9.94
C ASN A 441 6.06 -6.45 8.89
N LYS A 442 7.25 -6.01 9.29
CA LYS A 442 8.23 -5.32 8.42
C LYS A 442 8.50 -6.02 7.09
N ASN A 443 8.62 -7.35 7.06
CA ASN A 443 8.89 -8.13 5.86
C ASN A 443 7.67 -8.32 4.93
N ALA A 444 6.50 -7.84 5.34
CA ALA A 444 5.24 -7.97 4.63
C ALA A 444 4.41 -6.68 4.66
N CYS A 445 4.99 -5.55 5.09
CA CYS A 445 4.27 -4.31 5.39
C CYS A 445 3.54 -3.68 4.20
N GLY A 446 3.93 -3.99 2.96
CA GLY A 446 3.20 -3.55 1.76
C GLY A 446 1.91 -4.32 1.45
N TRP A 447 1.59 -5.38 2.22
CA TRP A 447 0.31 -6.08 2.11
C TRP A 447 -0.80 -5.34 2.86
N VAL A 448 -1.92 -5.14 2.18
CA VAL A 448 -3.16 -4.60 2.74
C VAL A 448 -4.30 -5.59 2.49
N ALA A 449 -5.16 -5.79 3.48
CA ALA A 449 -6.37 -6.59 3.35
C ALA A 449 -7.60 -5.69 3.54
N SER A 450 -8.64 -5.89 2.74
CA SER A 450 -9.91 -5.18 2.83
C SER A 450 -11.10 -6.10 2.58
N GLY A 451 -12.18 -5.94 3.36
CA GLY A 451 -13.38 -6.77 3.25
C GLY A 451 -14.62 -6.08 3.79
N GLY A 452 -15.80 -6.64 3.50
CA GLY A 452 -17.05 -6.08 4.00
C GLY A 452 -18.27 -6.97 3.80
N ALA A 453 -19.39 -6.36 3.44
CA ALA A 453 -20.73 -6.94 3.51
C ALA A 453 -20.88 -8.27 2.73
N ALA A 454 -20.31 -8.32 1.50
CA ALA A 454 -20.36 -9.49 0.62
C ALA A 454 -19.63 -10.74 1.14
N GLY A 455 -18.88 -10.65 2.23
CA GLY A 455 -18.02 -11.73 2.73
C GLY A 455 -16.80 -12.03 1.86
N LEU A 456 -16.54 -11.18 0.88
CA LEU A 456 -15.31 -11.18 0.09
C LEU A 456 -14.24 -10.33 0.78
N CYS A 457 -13.06 -10.91 0.94
CA CYS A 457 -11.88 -10.22 1.43
C CYS A 457 -10.81 -10.18 0.33
N ARG A 458 -10.33 -9.00 -0.03
CA ARG A 458 -9.26 -8.79 -0.99
C ARG A 458 -7.95 -8.53 -0.26
N LEU A 459 -6.92 -9.31 -0.59
CA LEU A 459 -5.57 -9.17 -0.10
C LEU A 459 -4.70 -8.66 -1.25
N GLU A 460 -4.12 -7.48 -1.12
CA GLU A 460 -3.37 -6.83 -2.20
C GLU A 460 -2.01 -6.37 -1.70
N TYR A 461 -0.96 -6.68 -2.46
CA TYR A 461 0.34 -6.08 -2.25
C TYR A 461 0.37 -4.77 -3.01
N THR A 462 0.40 -3.68 -2.26
CA THR A 462 0.70 -2.38 -2.81
C THR A 462 2.21 -2.27 -2.92
N VAL A 463 2.71 -1.87 -4.09
CA VAL A 463 4.07 -1.37 -4.17
C VAL A 463 4.05 -0.07 -3.38
N THR A 464 4.26 -0.17 -2.07
CA THR A 464 4.87 0.92 -1.34
C THR A 464 6.15 1.16 -2.12
N GLU A 465 6.20 2.31 -2.78
CA GLU A 465 7.45 2.84 -3.28
C GLU A 465 8.48 2.53 -2.21
N LYS A 466 9.59 1.89 -2.62
CA LYS A 466 10.80 1.88 -1.79
C LYS A 466 10.84 3.24 -1.11
N PRO A 467 10.89 3.28 0.24
CA PRO A 467 10.67 4.49 1.02
C PRO A 467 11.37 5.60 0.27
N PHE A 468 10.60 6.59 -0.24
CA PHE A 468 11.06 7.62 -1.16
C PHE A 468 12.55 7.82 -0.93
N ASP A 469 13.37 7.18 -1.77
CA ASP A 469 14.80 7.26 -1.60
C ASP A 469 15.04 8.69 -2.06
N THR A 470 15.12 9.61 -1.11
CA THR A 470 15.45 11.02 -1.33
C THR A 470 16.82 11.13 -2.03
N ASN A 471 17.52 10.01 -2.21
CA ASN A 471 18.53 9.81 -3.21
C ASN A 471 17.95 9.64 -4.62
N MET A 472 17.43 10.73 -5.20
CA MET A 472 17.33 10.92 -6.66
C MET A 472 18.72 10.99 -7.35
N SER A 473 19.73 10.23 -6.89
CA SER A 473 21.11 10.38 -7.36
C SER A 473 21.90 9.07 -7.37
N ARG A 474 21.32 7.99 -7.91
CA ARG A 474 22.11 6.82 -8.30
C ARG A 474 21.87 6.43 -9.74
N HIS A 475 22.35 7.28 -10.65
CA HIS A 475 22.90 6.75 -11.90
C HIS A 475 24.07 5.85 -11.52
N ASN A 476 23.87 4.54 -11.51
CA ASN A 476 24.96 3.59 -11.40
C ASN A 476 25.33 3.12 -12.82
N PRO A 477 26.32 3.75 -13.49
CA PRO A 477 26.71 3.38 -14.85
C PRO A 477 27.34 1.98 -14.96
N LYS A 478 27.56 1.26 -13.84
CA LYS A 478 27.95 -0.16 -13.84
C LYS A 478 26.77 -1.14 -14.00
N ALA A 479 25.52 -0.64 -14.01
CA ALA A 479 24.33 -1.48 -14.22
C ALA A 479 24.08 -1.84 -15.69
N GLU A 480 24.83 -1.28 -16.65
CA GLU A 480 24.83 -1.72 -18.05
C GLU A 480 25.60 -3.05 -18.17
N ARG A 481 25.02 -4.13 -17.66
CA ARG A 481 25.38 -5.48 -18.10
C ARG A 481 24.52 -5.81 -19.31
N VAL A 482 25.22 -6.05 -20.42
CA VAL A 482 24.77 -6.76 -21.62
C VAL A 482 23.81 -7.90 -21.23
N MET A 483 22.56 -7.77 -21.63
CA MET A 483 21.62 -8.88 -21.79
C MET A 483 20.71 -8.55 -22.98
N ILE A 484 21.07 -9.09 -24.15
CA ILE A 484 20.16 -9.20 -25.29
C ILE A 484 19.20 -10.34 -24.97
N THR A 485 17.98 -10.00 -24.62
CA THR A 485 16.78 -10.70 -25.08
C THR A 485 15.72 -9.63 -25.22
N GLU A 486 15.61 -9.02 -26.40
CA GLU A 486 14.39 -8.31 -26.76
C GLU A 486 13.26 -9.34 -26.72
N GLU A 487 12.40 -9.27 -25.71
CA GLU A 487 11.07 -9.85 -25.82
C GLU A 487 10.48 -9.30 -27.12
N HIS A 488 10.18 -10.19 -28.07
CA HIS A 488 9.67 -9.85 -29.40
C HIS A 488 8.37 -9.05 -29.28
N LYS A 489 8.51 -7.73 -29.17
CA LYS A 489 7.40 -6.79 -29.28
C LYS A 489 7.07 -6.69 -30.76
N VAL A 490 5.85 -7.06 -31.13
CA VAL A 490 5.35 -6.89 -32.50
C VAL A 490 5.40 -5.40 -32.82
N LEU A 491 6.25 -5.02 -33.77
CA LEU A 491 6.38 -3.64 -34.23
C LEU A 491 5.18 -3.31 -35.14
N CYS A 492 4.73 -2.06 -35.15
CA CYS A 492 3.77 -1.64 -36.16
C CYS A 492 4.47 -1.51 -37.54
N PRO A 493 3.75 -1.60 -38.66
CA PRO A 493 4.34 -1.52 -40.00
C PRO A 493 5.22 -0.29 -40.21
N GLU A 494 4.84 0.85 -39.63
CA GLU A 494 5.59 2.11 -39.71
C GLU A 494 6.92 2.03 -38.93
N GLU A 495 6.93 1.40 -37.76
CA GLU A 495 8.16 1.22 -36.97
C GLU A 495 9.09 0.17 -37.62
N GLU A 496 8.54 -0.84 -38.31
CA GLU A 496 9.33 -1.79 -39.12
C GLU A 496 10.01 -1.14 -40.32
N GLU A 497 9.32 -0.22 -41.00
CA GLU A 497 9.91 0.56 -42.09
C GLU A 497 11.03 1.47 -41.58
N LEU A 498 10.81 2.18 -40.46
CA LEU A 498 11.87 2.98 -39.83
C LEU A 498 13.04 2.11 -39.39
N LYS A 499 12.81 0.90 -38.88
CA LYS A 499 13.88 -0.04 -38.56
C LYS A 499 14.70 -0.43 -39.79
N ARG A 500 14.05 -0.70 -40.94
CA ARG A 500 14.75 -0.98 -42.20
C ARG A 500 15.58 0.21 -42.68
N GLN A 501 15.07 1.44 -42.54
CA GLN A 501 15.83 2.66 -42.84
C GLN A 501 17.02 2.86 -41.90
N GLU A 502 16.83 2.68 -40.59
CA GLU A 502 17.87 2.75 -39.56
C GLU A 502 19.04 1.81 -39.88
N GLU A 503 18.75 0.56 -40.23
CA GLU A 503 19.76 -0.45 -40.59
C GLU A 503 20.49 -0.15 -41.92
N ALA A 504 19.86 0.62 -42.81
CA ALA A 504 20.45 1.01 -44.08
C ALA A 504 21.40 2.22 -43.98
N LEU A 505 21.36 3.00 -42.89
CA LEU A 505 22.22 4.17 -42.68
C LEU A 505 23.71 3.78 -42.62
N GLU A 506 24.56 4.44 -43.41
CA GLU A 506 26.00 4.15 -43.46
C GLU A 506 26.68 4.32 -42.09
N LEU A 507 26.34 5.39 -41.34
CA LEU A 507 26.85 5.61 -39.98
C LEU A 507 26.51 4.45 -39.04
N VAL A 508 25.33 3.84 -39.15
CA VAL A 508 24.95 2.69 -38.31
C VAL A 508 25.81 1.47 -38.63
N LYS A 509 26.10 1.22 -39.91
CA LYS A 509 26.99 0.14 -40.36
C LYS A 509 28.44 0.38 -39.89
N GLU A 510 28.91 1.62 -39.99
CA GLU A 510 30.24 2.01 -39.51
C GLU A 510 30.39 1.82 -37.99
N LEU A 511 29.43 2.33 -37.20
CA LEU A 511 29.47 2.21 -35.73
C LEU A 511 29.39 0.75 -35.26
N ARG A 512 28.58 -0.10 -35.92
CA ARG A 512 28.47 -1.53 -35.58
C ARG A 512 29.67 -2.37 -36.03
N SER A 513 30.41 -1.93 -37.05
CA SER A 513 31.61 -2.63 -37.53
C SER A 513 32.88 -2.21 -36.78
N SER A 514 32.88 -1.05 -36.13
CA SER A 514 34.01 -0.55 -35.35
C SER A 514 34.06 -1.17 -33.94
N PRO A 515 35.22 -1.68 -33.48
CA PRO A 515 35.40 -2.17 -32.11
C PRO A 515 35.51 -1.05 -31.06
N GLU A 516 35.57 0.21 -31.48
CA GLU A 516 35.63 1.38 -30.59
C GLU A 516 34.28 1.68 -29.92
N TRP A 517 33.19 1.33 -30.59
CA TRP A 517 31.83 1.71 -30.22
C TRP A 517 31.06 0.53 -29.62
N ILE A 518 30.31 0.83 -28.57
CA ILE A 518 29.46 -0.13 -27.86
C ILE A 518 28.01 0.34 -28.00
N GLU A 519 27.18 -0.48 -28.65
CA GLU A 519 25.74 -0.24 -28.75
C GLU A 519 25.08 -0.41 -27.37
N ALA A 520 24.34 0.61 -26.94
CA ALA A 520 23.64 0.65 -25.67
C ALA A 520 22.13 0.82 -25.89
N ILE A 521 21.33 0.19 -25.02
CA ILE A 521 19.88 0.35 -25.07
C ILE A 521 19.51 1.70 -24.47
N SER A 522 19.03 2.62 -25.31
CA SER A 522 18.54 3.94 -24.89
C SER A 522 17.49 3.83 -23.77
N HIS A 523 17.65 4.65 -22.73
CA HIS A 523 16.79 4.72 -21.54
C HIS A 523 16.71 3.43 -20.69
N SER A 524 17.57 2.44 -20.91
CA SER A 524 17.59 1.19 -20.11
C SER A 524 17.93 1.41 -18.63
N TYR A 525 18.65 2.48 -18.31
CA TYR A 525 18.98 2.87 -16.94
C TYR A 525 17.79 3.46 -16.16
N LEU A 526 16.70 3.84 -16.85
CA LEU A 526 15.51 4.37 -16.20
C LEU A 526 14.65 3.22 -15.66
N THR A 527 14.22 3.35 -14.40
CA THR A 527 13.11 2.56 -13.85
C THR A 527 11.83 2.84 -14.63
N ASP A 528 10.85 1.94 -14.60
CA ASP A 528 9.60 2.14 -15.34
C ASP A 528 8.88 3.43 -14.93
N SER A 529 8.86 3.74 -13.63
CA SER A 529 8.34 5.02 -13.11
C SER A 529 9.11 6.24 -13.64
N ALA A 530 10.45 6.22 -13.63
CA ALA A 530 11.24 7.34 -14.17
C ALA A 530 11.08 7.47 -15.70
N ARG A 531 10.84 6.35 -16.40
CA ARG A 531 10.56 6.33 -17.84
C ARG A 531 9.23 6.99 -18.16
N GLU A 532 8.17 6.71 -17.40
CA GLU A 532 6.84 7.33 -17.57
C GLU A 532 6.87 8.86 -17.42
N HIS A 533 7.76 9.37 -16.57
CA HIS A 533 7.94 10.80 -16.32
C HIS A 533 9.04 11.44 -17.19
N SER A 534 9.66 10.69 -18.09
CA SER A 534 10.71 11.19 -18.99
C SER A 534 10.11 11.76 -20.26
N LEU A 535 10.54 12.97 -20.62
CA LEU A 535 10.11 13.67 -21.82
C LEU A 535 10.51 12.88 -23.09
N THR A 536 11.77 12.44 -23.18
CA THR A 536 12.37 11.72 -24.34
C THR A 536 12.06 10.22 -24.35
N ALA A 537 11.92 9.59 -23.17
CA ALA A 537 11.65 8.15 -23.07
C ALA A 537 10.16 7.78 -23.09
N HIS A 538 9.25 8.75 -22.87
CA HIS A 538 7.80 8.51 -22.89
C HIS A 538 6.99 9.60 -23.60
N SER A 539 6.95 10.85 -23.10
CA SER A 539 5.98 11.86 -23.59
C SER A 539 6.13 12.22 -25.08
N LEU A 540 7.36 12.20 -25.59
CA LEU A 540 7.71 12.47 -26.99
C LEU A 540 7.79 11.21 -27.85
N ARG A 541 7.43 10.04 -27.31
CA ARG A 541 7.36 8.78 -28.07
C ARG A 541 6.01 8.64 -28.77
N GLY A 542 5.99 7.92 -29.89
CA GLY A 542 4.77 7.52 -30.59
C GLY A 542 4.74 7.91 -32.07
N GLN A 543 3.61 7.61 -32.72
CA GLN A 543 3.37 7.90 -34.14
C GLN A 543 3.54 9.39 -34.44
N ASP A 544 4.21 9.69 -35.55
CA ASP A 544 4.58 11.04 -36.00
C ASP A 544 5.39 11.86 -34.97
N LYS A 545 5.91 11.21 -33.93
CA LYS A 545 6.87 11.76 -32.96
C LYS A 545 8.19 10.98 -33.05
N ILE A 546 8.83 10.65 -31.92
CA ILE A 546 9.94 9.71 -31.88
C ILE A 546 9.35 8.29 -31.81
N LEU A 547 9.05 7.70 -32.97
CA LEU A 547 8.40 6.38 -33.06
C LEU A 547 9.39 5.25 -32.76
N ARG A 548 10.48 5.17 -33.54
CA ARG A 548 11.52 4.15 -33.37
C ARG A 548 12.41 4.47 -32.17
N ARG A 549 12.74 3.48 -31.31
CA ARG A 549 13.62 3.71 -30.14
C ARG A 549 14.97 4.27 -30.62
N PRO A 550 15.47 5.40 -30.05
CA PRO A 550 16.76 5.94 -30.43
C PRO A 550 17.89 4.90 -30.30
N LEU A 551 18.77 4.84 -31.29
CA LEU A 551 19.91 3.93 -31.32
C LEU A 551 21.12 4.65 -30.73
N LYS A 552 21.73 4.09 -29.67
CA LYS A 552 22.76 4.78 -28.88
C LYS A 552 24.07 4.00 -28.88
N PHE A 553 25.17 4.72 -29.03
CA PHE A 553 26.53 4.19 -28.98
C PHE A 553 27.40 5.00 -28.02
N PHE A 554 28.25 4.32 -27.26
CA PHE A 554 29.31 4.93 -26.47
C PHE A 554 30.67 4.44 -26.93
N ASN A 555 31.70 5.28 -26.81
CA ASN A 555 33.06 4.76 -26.83
C ASN A 555 33.37 4.00 -25.53
N GLN A 556 34.47 3.23 -25.51
CA GLN A 556 34.82 2.36 -24.37
C GLN A 556 34.88 3.10 -23.02
N ASP A 557 35.36 4.34 -23.02
CA ASP A 557 35.52 5.16 -21.81
C ASP A 557 34.29 6.03 -21.47
N LYS A 558 33.21 5.94 -22.26
CA LYS A 558 31.98 6.74 -22.13
C LYS A 558 32.19 8.27 -22.18
N THR A 559 33.30 8.72 -22.78
CA THR A 559 33.62 10.13 -23.01
C THR A 559 33.03 10.67 -24.31
N LYS A 560 32.60 9.78 -25.21
CA LYS A 560 31.89 10.10 -26.45
C LYS A 560 30.60 9.30 -26.55
N CYS A 561 29.54 9.95 -27.04
CA CYS A 561 28.23 9.33 -27.23
C CYS A 561 27.64 9.77 -28.57
N ILE A 562 27.08 8.82 -29.32
CA ILE A 562 26.32 9.09 -30.55
C ILE A 562 24.95 8.47 -30.41
N VAL A 563 23.89 9.25 -30.64
CA VAL A 563 22.52 8.73 -30.74
C VAL A 563 21.93 9.07 -32.10
N ILE A 564 21.30 8.08 -32.72
CA ILE A 564 20.63 8.18 -34.00
C ILE A 564 19.12 8.02 -33.75
N LEU A 565 18.34 8.97 -34.27
CA LEU A 565 16.89 8.98 -34.10
C LEU A 565 16.17 9.63 -35.29
N HIS A 566 14.94 9.17 -35.52
CA HIS A 566 14.01 9.78 -36.47
C HIS A 566 13.10 10.78 -35.76
N LEU A 567 12.91 11.96 -36.36
CA LEU A 567 12.07 13.03 -35.82
C LEU A 567 10.81 13.20 -36.67
N GLY A 568 9.65 12.86 -36.13
CA GLY A 568 8.36 12.99 -36.81
C GLY A 568 7.76 14.41 -36.84
N ASP A 569 6.66 14.56 -37.57
CA ASP A 569 5.99 15.84 -37.84
C ASP A 569 5.35 16.51 -36.61
N HIS A 570 4.85 15.75 -35.64
CA HIS A 570 4.27 16.26 -34.39
C HIS A 570 5.30 16.78 -33.38
N LEU A 571 6.57 16.90 -33.79
CA LEU A 571 7.65 17.53 -33.04
C LEU A 571 7.97 18.95 -33.54
N CYS A 572 7.17 19.46 -34.48
CA CYS A 572 7.33 20.79 -35.05
C CYS A 572 6.90 21.92 -34.11
N GLY A 573 7.60 23.05 -34.19
CA GLY A 573 7.20 24.29 -33.52
C GLY A 573 6.46 25.22 -34.48
N HIS A 574 7.09 25.50 -35.61
CA HIS A 574 6.45 26.13 -36.77
C HIS A 574 6.19 25.06 -37.83
N HIS A 575 5.14 25.25 -38.63
CA HIS A 575 4.76 24.27 -39.66
C HIS A 575 5.93 23.94 -40.58
N GLY A 576 6.29 22.65 -40.66
CA GLY A 576 7.38 22.13 -41.48
C GLY A 576 8.78 22.22 -40.87
N TYR A 577 8.93 22.62 -39.60
CA TYR A 577 10.22 22.69 -38.91
C TYR A 577 10.14 22.16 -37.47
N VAL A 578 11.03 21.23 -37.13
CA VAL A 578 11.18 20.66 -35.79
C VAL A 578 11.45 21.79 -34.78
N HIS A 579 10.80 21.72 -33.61
CA HIS A 579 10.90 22.74 -32.59
C HIS A 579 12.33 22.84 -32.03
N ASN A 580 12.92 24.04 -32.03
CA ASN A 580 14.27 24.29 -31.51
C ASN A 580 14.46 23.84 -30.05
N GLY A 581 13.44 24.02 -29.20
CA GLY A 581 13.45 23.49 -27.83
C GLY A 581 13.60 21.96 -27.75
N LEU A 582 13.13 21.19 -28.73
CA LEU A 582 13.40 19.75 -28.78
C LEU A 582 14.88 19.49 -29.08
N LEU A 583 15.48 20.22 -30.02
CA LEU A 583 16.91 20.10 -30.31
C LEU A 583 17.75 20.43 -29.07
N ALA A 584 17.39 21.48 -28.32
CA ALA A 584 18.03 21.79 -27.05
C ALA A 584 17.87 20.67 -26.00
N THR A 585 16.69 20.05 -25.94
CA THR A 585 16.43 18.91 -25.04
C THR A 585 17.32 17.72 -25.36
N LEU A 586 17.44 17.38 -26.65
CA LEU A 586 18.30 16.29 -27.11
C LEU A 586 19.77 16.58 -26.80
N LEU A 587 20.22 17.83 -27.00
CA LEU A 587 21.59 18.26 -26.69
C LEU A 587 21.89 18.18 -25.19
N ASP A 588 21.01 18.68 -24.32
CA ASP A 588 21.17 18.61 -22.86
C ASP A 588 21.27 17.14 -22.38
N GLU A 589 20.41 16.27 -22.90
CA GLU A 589 20.47 14.84 -22.59
C GLU A 589 21.81 14.20 -23.00
N HIS A 590 22.34 14.57 -24.17
CA HIS A 590 23.63 14.07 -24.66
C HIS A 590 24.81 14.56 -23.85
N LEU A 591 24.78 15.82 -23.45
CA LEU A 591 25.82 16.41 -22.61
C LEU A 591 25.84 15.72 -21.24
N ALA A 592 24.68 15.34 -20.69
CA ALA A 592 24.61 14.52 -19.49
C ALA A 592 25.23 13.12 -19.69
N PHE A 593 24.98 12.46 -20.84
CA PHE A 593 25.53 11.13 -21.12
C PHE A 593 27.05 11.06 -21.08
N VAL A 594 27.75 12.10 -21.55
CA VAL A 594 29.22 12.14 -21.55
C VAL A 594 29.81 12.79 -20.30
N SER A 595 29.04 13.62 -19.59
CA SER A 595 29.52 14.33 -18.38
C SER A 595 29.36 13.51 -17.11
N LEU A 596 28.20 12.87 -16.90
CA LEU A 596 27.89 12.16 -15.65
C LEU A 596 28.84 11.00 -15.34
N PRO A 597 29.28 10.16 -16.32
CA PRO A 597 30.23 9.07 -16.04
C PRO A 597 31.54 9.52 -15.41
N SER A 598 31.95 10.77 -15.65
CA SER A 598 33.24 11.33 -15.23
C SER A 598 33.13 12.23 -13.98
N LEU A 599 31.93 12.43 -13.45
CA LEU A 599 31.69 13.22 -12.23
C LEU A 599 31.69 12.35 -10.96
N PRO A 600 32.04 12.92 -9.79
CA PRO A 600 31.93 12.22 -8.51
C PRO A 600 30.53 11.64 -8.29
N ASN A 601 30.45 10.40 -7.78
CA ASN A 601 29.20 9.66 -7.57
C ASN A 601 28.33 9.50 -8.84
N TYR A 602 28.88 9.74 -10.03
CA TYR A 602 28.16 9.66 -11.30
C TYR A 602 26.92 10.55 -11.37
N THR A 603 26.97 11.71 -10.68
CA THR A 603 25.83 12.61 -10.54
C THR A 603 26.27 14.06 -10.76
N GLY A 604 25.38 14.85 -11.36
CA GLY A 604 25.64 16.23 -11.73
C GLY A 604 24.40 16.88 -12.29
N PHE A 605 24.33 18.20 -12.14
CA PHE A 605 23.25 19.03 -12.66
C PHE A 605 23.80 20.01 -13.69
N THR A 606 23.03 20.28 -14.74
CA THR A 606 23.36 21.31 -15.73
C THR A 606 23.39 22.68 -15.04
N ALA A 607 24.59 23.23 -14.85
CA ALA A 607 24.77 24.57 -14.28
C ALA A 607 24.73 25.65 -15.36
N ASN A 608 25.16 25.31 -16.58
CA ASN A 608 25.03 26.17 -17.74
C ASN A 608 24.85 25.30 -18.99
N LEU A 609 23.98 25.75 -19.88
CA LEU A 609 23.78 25.21 -21.22
C LEU A 609 23.71 26.38 -22.20
N ASN A 610 24.62 26.41 -23.16
CA ASN A 610 24.61 27.34 -24.27
C ASN A 610 24.32 26.58 -25.56
N VAL A 611 23.33 27.03 -26.35
CA VAL A 611 22.90 26.35 -27.59
C VAL A 611 22.89 27.34 -28.75
N ASP A 612 23.63 27.01 -29.79
CA ASP A 612 23.68 27.74 -31.06
C ASP A 612 22.86 26.96 -32.11
N TYR A 613 21.81 27.59 -32.65
CA TYR A 613 21.02 27.05 -33.76
C TYR A 613 21.59 27.54 -35.08
N ILE A 614 22.05 26.61 -35.92
CA ILE A 614 22.78 26.91 -37.16
C ILE A 614 21.81 26.89 -38.34
N GLN A 615 21.00 25.83 -38.44
CA GLN A 615 20.05 25.64 -39.53
C GLN A 615 18.74 24.99 -39.03
N PRO A 616 17.59 25.25 -39.68
CA PRO A 616 16.34 24.62 -39.31
C PRO A 616 16.26 23.16 -39.77
N VAL A 617 15.59 22.31 -38.98
CA VAL A 617 15.44 20.87 -39.25
C VAL A 617 14.03 20.58 -39.76
N ARG A 618 13.89 20.01 -40.95
CA ARG A 618 12.59 19.50 -41.45
C ARG A 618 12.16 18.24 -40.68
N PRO A 619 10.86 18.00 -40.47
CA PRO A 619 10.39 16.74 -39.90
C PRO A 619 10.54 15.56 -40.87
N ASN A 620 10.29 14.36 -40.34
CA ASN A 620 10.34 13.07 -41.02
C ASN A 620 11.71 12.70 -41.59
N GLN A 621 12.79 13.12 -40.94
CA GLN A 621 14.16 12.75 -41.30
C GLN A 621 14.93 12.16 -40.11
N TRP A 622 16.02 11.46 -40.43
CA TRP A 622 16.99 10.94 -39.47
C TRP A 622 18.01 12.02 -39.11
N VAL A 623 18.35 12.08 -37.83
CA VAL A 623 19.44 12.92 -37.30
C VAL A 623 20.39 12.07 -36.45
N SER A 624 21.65 12.49 -36.39
CA SER A 624 22.62 12.01 -35.43
C SER A 624 22.94 13.11 -34.44
N VAL A 625 23.00 12.76 -33.16
CA VAL A 625 23.39 13.66 -32.08
C VAL A 625 24.69 13.12 -31.49
N HIS A 626 25.70 13.97 -31.47
CA HIS A 626 27.05 13.65 -31.02
C HIS A 626 27.33 14.42 -29.74
N GLY A 627 28.02 13.78 -28.79
CA GLY A 627 28.48 14.41 -27.56
C GLY A 627 29.89 13.98 -27.23
N GLU A 628 30.71 14.92 -26.77
CA GLU A 628 32.09 14.70 -26.34
C GLU A 628 32.39 15.44 -25.02
N LEU A 629 33.04 14.74 -24.11
CA LEU A 629 33.59 15.31 -22.88
C LEU A 629 34.89 16.07 -23.20
N ASP A 630 34.93 17.37 -22.88
CA ASP A 630 36.11 18.23 -23.08
C ASP A 630 37.10 18.07 -21.91
N ARG A 631 36.67 18.42 -20.70
CA ARG A 631 37.53 18.30 -19.50
C ARG A 631 36.74 18.19 -18.20
N VAL A 632 37.42 17.71 -17.16
CA VAL A 632 36.89 17.59 -15.79
C VAL A 632 37.78 18.33 -14.80
N GLU A 633 37.18 19.20 -13.99
CA GLU A 633 37.85 19.99 -12.96
C GLU A 633 37.17 19.76 -11.61
N GLY A 634 37.62 18.71 -10.90
CA GLY A 634 37.09 18.33 -9.59
C GLY A 634 35.63 17.89 -9.66
N ARG A 635 34.70 18.79 -9.30
CA ARG A 635 33.24 18.55 -9.36
C ARG A 635 32.57 19.11 -10.61
N LYS A 636 33.35 19.63 -11.56
CA LYS A 636 32.87 20.30 -12.78
C LYS A 636 33.23 19.47 -14.00
N ALA A 637 32.28 19.23 -14.90
CA ALA A 637 32.53 18.63 -16.21
C ALA A 637 32.09 19.60 -17.31
N TYR A 638 32.97 19.79 -18.28
CA TYR A 638 32.73 20.61 -19.47
C TYR A 638 32.59 19.66 -20.65
N ALA A 639 31.53 19.83 -21.44
CA ALA A 639 31.23 18.97 -22.58
C ALA A 639 30.63 19.79 -23.72
N GLU A 640 30.78 19.28 -24.94
CA GLU A 640 30.13 19.79 -26.14
C GLU A 640 29.30 18.72 -26.84
N ALA A 641 28.25 19.14 -27.52
CA ALA A 641 27.38 18.27 -28.30
C ALA A 641 26.89 19.00 -29.55
N TRP A 642 26.55 18.25 -30.60
CA TRP A 642 25.97 18.83 -31.81
C TRP A 642 25.03 17.83 -32.50
N ILE A 643 24.14 18.37 -33.34
CA ILE A 643 23.20 17.58 -34.14
C ILE A 643 23.58 17.74 -35.61
N GLU A 644 23.62 16.62 -36.34
CA GLU A 644 23.80 16.54 -37.79
C GLU A 644 22.60 15.88 -38.45
N THR A 645 22.19 16.39 -39.61
CA THR A 645 21.19 15.69 -40.45
C THR A 645 21.85 14.56 -41.23
N MET A 646 21.17 13.42 -41.29
CA MET A 646 21.64 12.25 -42.05
C MET A 646 21.43 12.40 -43.57
N LEU A 647 20.80 13.49 -44.03
CA LEU A 647 20.59 13.76 -45.45
C LEU A 647 21.87 14.26 -46.15
N ASN A 648 22.62 15.16 -45.50
CA ASN A 648 23.79 15.82 -46.08
C ASN A 648 24.98 15.96 -45.10
N GLY A 649 24.85 15.51 -43.84
CA GLY A 649 25.90 15.62 -42.83
C GLY A 649 26.10 17.04 -42.27
N GLU A 650 25.20 17.97 -42.56
CA GLU A 650 25.33 19.34 -42.08
C GLU A 650 24.90 19.48 -40.61
N ARG A 651 25.65 20.31 -39.87
CA ARG A 651 25.35 20.63 -38.47
C ARG A 651 24.20 21.62 -38.38
N VAL A 652 23.20 21.26 -37.59
CA VAL A 652 21.95 22.05 -37.44
C VAL A 652 21.87 22.77 -36.10
N ALA A 653 22.48 22.20 -35.05
CA ALA A 653 22.60 22.84 -33.75
C ALA A 653 23.86 22.35 -33.01
N LYS A 654 24.43 23.20 -32.17
CA LYS A 654 25.57 22.90 -31.30
C LYS A 654 25.26 23.36 -29.88
N ALA A 655 25.75 22.65 -28.88
CA ALA A 655 25.70 23.05 -27.49
C ALA A 655 27.03 22.88 -26.77
N GLN A 656 27.25 23.72 -25.77
CA GLN A 656 28.32 23.59 -24.77
C GLN A 656 27.69 23.67 -23.39
N SER A 657 28.21 22.90 -22.43
CA SER A 657 27.65 22.89 -21.08
C SER A 657 28.69 22.75 -19.98
N LEU A 658 28.25 23.12 -18.79
CA LEU A 658 28.92 22.87 -17.52
C LEU A 658 27.99 22.06 -16.62
N TYR A 659 28.40 20.84 -16.27
CA TYR A 659 27.75 20.03 -15.24
C TYR A 659 28.49 20.12 -13.91
N ILE A 660 27.75 20.21 -12.81
CA ILE A 660 28.31 20.29 -11.46
C ILE A 660 27.74 19.19 -10.56
N SER A 661 28.61 18.36 -9.99
CA SER A 661 28.24 17.40 -8.95
C SER A 661 27.89 18.13 -7.64
N PRO A 662 26.80 17.76 -6.92
CA PRO A 662 26.46 18.33 -5.62
C PRO A 662 27.60 18.16 -4.59
N ARG A 663 27.68 19.07 -3.60
CA ARG A 663 28.56 18.90 -2.43
C ARG A 663 27.93 17.83 -1.53
N GLN A 664 28.73 16.96 -0.92
CA GLN A 664 28.25 16.00 0.06
C GLN A 664 27.52 16.77 1.17
N ALA A 665 26.24 16.44 1.39
CA ALA A 665 25.43 16.97 2.49
C ALA A 665 25.62 16.10 3.73
#